data_AF-A0A8H7EJC2-F1
#
_entry.id   AF-A0A8H7EJC2-F1
#
_cell.length_a   1.000
_cell.length_b   1.000
_cell.length_c   1.000
_cell.angle_alpha   90.00
_cell.angle_beta   90.00
_cell.angle_gamma   90.00
#
_symmetry.space_group_name_H-M   'P 1'
#
loop_
_entity.id
_entity.type
_entity.pdbx_description
1 polymer ?
#
loop_
_entity_poly.entity_id
_entity_poly.type
_entity_poly.pdbx_seq_one_letter_code
_entity_poly.pdbx_strand_id
1 'polypeptide(L)'
;MESTSYTADALPASPLLRLPFEIRLMIYEYLLLPSTTPTTGNGTSVANLIPDFHTYLSEDTNNDPCTLSVRTMDPWLGVQGPRTWRRRSTYHIRTGPFLTTTTPTTYRVLLSPYTSHLRHTVPSLLSLNHQIHAEASKILYSTYTFSFHTSIEAAVPFLSDLTPRSRAALRHLSVTKKPLPYSKEFDRAEWASLCDYLATPPQSALDGTEIPAPISLRSLTLNVISGKPDHGWDSITPILPSDFDTMLRMKNEWLGGPLGGGDFGGMDLEWAEQVMAIKGLESINVKAMVERERINDRIRLQEDQDVASVQQYEYQDVSVASECSSVSIQEHEYQNSSVANENSVDSAQQHKNKDVRTTLVSVHKAEVPGGRPVTIVRRVGKWPCTLLVLSVIGTAAFIIYITFLWFTASGNKNWKDIALSGWMTRSVAIAAVVLRTSTTVQAGLASSMLAAVALESTTGVALQDLAPLSLMRASSAAPYALLAYPRLGRNGPTWVLLVWAAIISITTVLLQFTSTILLADVNAGYIPSDLSPYAYVLPELLFRGSLTANWRSAPRPWPIFAEYTGNGSADGSLGYSDTGSMMRALLPFSDTRSRSFIHTYEGPAPVVDARTICIRPNITNTRILPNNTAPLYDLKIHGNISVPDGLLPVLLAETPFADFEPTAFACEPSWNFIRDYGQDKVAGRTSAWDLTVCDFGPSAQAKLQANFWKNFSSPITPFLLINYTGYVDQQVQNKTKFPPLKLANFNDTTPGLRYHNRNEWLDLKQDADILDRSDGNNFADTKLSFSLCLPTFHAYVFNISASSQAPLEEPTFFYDAERSQFRYDNIRKQLVSSSTLSLQERNVLSLHPQSWLLFNNMTNQDYPFGNIDTMITLTGSNQIFVPGQEHPTVHLMDDAKELTPRADRNIEGLGLEILQEGGTPAEAMQSILMSVVLADYQSYVFTEVPDGTPNSTVTLRGDFVTAQVPGGNGRPATNPAGATRSYVIVMIATAVHSVAVFLVFMLFIRSTKNTLIWESWHTIAQSMSAVTEPYLSQAGLATDSEVKKQMKTDGTSNQAVSVKTDESGARAEVGVVRQRVKSSRVQKDSQSDLLMEELRPARSARHVERWNDRDTINN
;
A
#
# COMPACT_ATOMS: atom_id res chain seq x y z
N MET A 1 -86.89 -21.48 5.66
CA MET A 1 -86.22 -22.79 5.89
C MET A 1 -84.90 -22.69 5.15
N GLU A 2 -83.90 -22.13 5.84
CA GLU A 2 -82.58 -21.82 5.31
C GLU A 2 -81.61 -22.93 5.67
N SER A 3 -80.82 -23.37 4.70
CA SER A 3 -79.77 -24.37 4.87
C SER A 3 -78.39 -23.72 4.96
N THR A 4 -77.89 -23.66 6.20
CA THR A 4 -76.51 -23.99 6.62
C THR A 4 -75.31 -23.58 5.75
N SER A 5 -74.44 -22.74 6.33
CA SER A 5 -72.98 -22.96 6.29
C SER A 5 -72.34 -22.48 7.60
N TYR A 6 -71.88 -23.43 8.41
CA TYR A 6 -71.01 -23.18 9.56
C TYR A 6 -69.62 -22.79 9.07
N THR A 7 -69.19 -21.55 9.31
CA THR A 7 -67.79 -21.13 9.13
C THR A 7 -66.99 -21.48 10.38
N ALA A 8 -65.96 -22.29 10.17
CA ALA A 8 -64.96 -22.70 11.15
C ALA A 8 -64.09 -21.53 11.64
N ASP A 9 -63.77 -21.61 12.93
CA ASP A 9 -62.76 -20.91 13.71
C ASP A 9 -61.71 -20.08 12.93
N ALA A 10 -61.94 -18.76 12.86
CA ALA A 10 -60.89 -17.81 12.56
C ALA A 10 -60.00 -17.62 13.80
N LEU A 11 -58.72 -17.92 13.67
CA LEU A 11 -57.69 -17.61 14.68
C LEU A 11 -57.86 -16.17 15.19
N PRO A 12 -57.70 -15.92 16.51
CA PRO A 12 -57.84 -14.59 17.07
C PRO A 12 -56.88 -13.60 16.38
N ALA A 13 -57.44 -12.56 15.74
CA ALA A 13 -56.64 -11.47 15.17
C ALA A 13 -55.65 -10.94 16.21
N SER A 14 -54.40 -10.70 15.80
CA SER A 14 -53.32 -10.27 16.71
C SER A 14 -53.78 -9.10 17.60
N PRO A 15 -53.41 -9.04 18.89
CA PRO A 15 -53.88 -8.02 19.82
C PRO A 15 -53.67 -6.58 19.31
N LEU A 16 -52.59 -6.33 18.59
CA LEU A 16 -52.27 -5.03 18.00
C LEU A 16 -53.28 -4.61 16.93
N LEU A 17 -53.73 -5.54 16.06
CA LEU A 17 -54.68 -5.26 14.99
C LEU A 17 -56.13 -5.09 15.50
N ARG A 18 -56.41 -5.44 16.76
CA ARG A 18 -57.71 -5.19 17.42
C ARG A 18 -57.87 -3.76 17.90
N LEU A 19 -56.78 -3.01 18.06
CA LEU A 19 -56.82 -1.62 18.47
C LEU A 19 -57.38 -0.75 17.34
N PRO A 20 -58.09 0.36 17.63
CA PRO A 20 -58.47 1.35 16.62
C PRO A 20 -57.27 1.83 15.83
N PHE A 21 -57.48 2.19 14.56
CA PHE A 21 -56.41 2.60 13.65
C PHE A 21 -55.61 3.79 14.20
N GLU A 22 -56.29 4.73 14.85
CA GLU A 22 -55.71 5.92 15.47
C GLU A 22 -54.71 5.55 16.57
N ILE A 23 -55.05 4.56 17.40
CA ILE A 23 -54.17 4.07 18.46
C ILE A 23 -52.97 3.33 17.86
N ARG A 24 -53.16 2.58 16.78
CA ARG A 24 -52.04 1.92 16.09
C ARG A 24 -51.08 2.95 15.49
N LEU A 25 -51.59 4.04 14.91
CA LEU A 25 -50.75 5.14 14.41
C LEU A 25 -49.92 5.77 15.54
N MET A 26 -50.52 6.03 16.70
CA MET A 26 -49.78 6.53 17.87
C MET A 26 -48.68 5.55 18.31
N ILE A 27 -48.95 4.25 18.30
CA ILE A 27 -47.96 3.22 18.64
C ILE A 27 -46.81 3.22 17.62
N TYR A 28 -47.10 3.27 16.33
CA TYR A 28 -46.07 3.35 15.31
C TYR A 28 -45.26 4.65 15.41
N GLU A 29 -45.90 5.75 15.77
CA GLU A 29 -45.24 7.03 16.03
C GLU A 29 -44.20 6.89 17.14
N TYR A 30 -44.56 6.29 18.28
CA TYR A 30 -43.62 6.01 19.37
C TYR A 30 -42.47 5.06 18.99
N LEU A 31 -42.71 4.12 18.09
CA LEU A 31 -41.73 3.09 17.72
C LEU A 31 -40.80 3.51 16.58
N LEU A 32 -41.23 4.42 15.70
CA LEU A 32 -40.53 4.75 14.47
C LEU A 32 -40.03 6.19 14.41
N LEU A 33 -40.58 7.13 15.19
CA LEU A 33 -40.05 8.50 15.23
C LEU A 33 -38.69 8.57 15.93
N PRO A 34 -37.85 9.57 15.60
CA PRO A 34 -36.56 9.71 16.24
C PRO A 34 -36.70 9.97 17.74
N SER A 35 -35.78 9.39 18.53
CA SER A 35 -35.75 9.60 19.97
C SER A 35 -35.50 11.08 20.27
N THR A 36 -36.17 11.62 21.29
CA THR A 36 -35.91 12.98 21.79
C THR A 36 -34.57 13.11 22.52
N THR A 37 -33.99 11.97 22.93
CA THR A 37 -32.69 11.90 23.61
C THR A 37 -31.73 10.97 22.85
N PRO A 38 -30.47 11.38 22.62
CA PRO A 38 -29.49 10.52 21.95
C PRO A 38 -29.12 9.36 22.88
N THR A 39 -29.17 8.14 22.34
CA THR A 39 -28.87 6.91 23.10
C THR A 39 -27.38 6.70 23.35
N THR A 40 -26.52 7.39 22.60
CA THR A 40 -25.05 7.33 22.64
C THR A 40 -24.46 8.69 22.24
N GLY A 41 -23.23 9.00 22.67
CA GLY A 41 -22.56 10.28 22.34
C GLY A 41 -22.02 10.37 20.91
N ASN A 42 -21.85 9.23 20.22
CA ASN A 42 -21.25 9.14 18.88
C ASN A 42 -22.17 8.34 17.96
N GLY A 43 -22.30 8.76 16.68
CA GLY A 43 -22.95 7.95 15.65
C GLY A 43 -22.18 6.65 15.39
N THR A 44 -22.87 5.57 15.02
CA THR A 44 -22.19 4.31 14.69
C THR A 44 -21.50 4.44 13.32
N SER A 45 -20.24 4.86 13.30
CA SER A 45 -19.36 4.73 12.13
C SER A 45 -19.10 3.24 11.85
N VAL A 46 -19.04 2.84 10.57
CA VAL A 46 -19.00 1.43 10.15
C VAL A 46 -17.71 1.16 9.36
N ALA A 47 -16.96 0.13 9.77
CA ALA A 47 -15.67 -0.27 9.19
C ALA A 47 -15.70 -0.82 7.74
N ASN A 48 -16.88 -0.91 7.11
CA ASN A 48 -17.06 -1.55 5.79
C ASN A 48 -17.61 -0.59 4.73
N LEU A 49 -17.57 0.72 5.01
CA LEU A 49 -17.86 1.74 4.01
C LEU A 49 -16.71 1.75 3.00
N ILE A 50 -17.02 1.77 1.71
CA ILE A 50 -15.96 1.88 0.69
C ILE A 50 -15.45 3.32 0.74
N PRO A 51 -14.16 3.55 1.00
CA PRO A 51 -13.58 4.89 0.93
C PRO A 51 -13.66 5.37 -0.52
N ASP A 52 -14.33 6.50 -0.72
CA ASP A 52 -14.48 7.12 -2.03
C ASP A 52 -13.25 8.02 -2.24
N PHE A 53 -12.40 7.71 -3.23
CA PHE A 53 -11.08 8.35 -3.41
C PHE A 53 -11.14 9.88 -3.67
N HIS A 54 -12.35 10.44 -3.81
CA HIS A 54 -12.62 11.87 -3.95
C HIS A 54 -13.64 12.42 -2.95
N THR A 55 -13.95 11.72 -1.85
CA THR A 55 -14.64 12.36 -0.72
C THR A 55 -13.65 13.21 0.05
N TYR A 56 -13.74 14.52 -0.19
CA TYR A 56 -13.46 15.51 0.83
C TYR A 56 -14.27 15.14 2.11
N LEU A 57 -13.68 15.36 3.28
CA LEU A 57 -14.16 14.93 4.61
C LEU A 57 -15.64 15.27 4.91
N SER A 58 -16.53 14.40 4.49
CA SER A 58 -17.91 14.34 4.97
C SER A 58 -17.93 13.62 6.31
N GLU A 59 -18.50 14.21 7.35
CA GLU A 59 -18.85 13.46 8.56
C GLU A 59 -19.78 12.30 8.17
N ASP A 60 -19.28 11.07 8.25
CA ASP A 60 -20.05 9.85 7.93
C ASP A 60 -21.26 9.63 8.85
N THR A 61 -21.33 10.39 9.94
CA THR A 61 -22.39 10.37 10.93
C THR A 61 -23.16 11.69 10.90
N ASN A 62 -24.32 11.70 10.25
CA ASN A 62 -25.26 12.82 10.39
C ASN A 62 -25.90 12.77 11.77
N ASN A 63 -25.78 13.85 12.54
CA ASN A 63 -26.38 13.99 13.88
C ASN A 63 -27.82 14.50 13.86
N ASP A 64 -28.41 14.74 12.68
CA ASP A 64 -29.80 15.16 12.56
C ASP A 64 -30.78 14.03 12.96
N PRO A 65 -31.71 14.28 13.92
CA PRO A 65 -32.72 13.31 14.32
C PRO A 65 -33.57 12.77 13.17
N CYS A 66 -33.92 13.60 12.17
CA CYS A 66 -34.87 13.23 11.12
C CYS A 66 -34.22 12.78 9.79
N THR A 67 -32.91 12.55 9.76
CA THR A 67 -32.19 12.15 8.54
C THR A 67 -31.62 10.74 8.63
N LEU A 68 -31.95 9.90 7.66
CA LEU A 68 -31.37 8.56 7.47
C LEU A 68 -30.35 8.60 6.34
N SER A 69 -29.09 8.29 6.64
CA SER A 69 -28.00 8.39 5.67
C SER A 69 -27.83 7.06 4.94
N VAL A 70 -27.89 7.07 3.61
CA VAL A 70 -27.64 5.89 2.76
C VAL A 70 -26.22 6.00 2.21
N ARG A 71 -25.42 4.94 2.37
CA ARG A 71 -24.02 4.87 1.91
C ARG A 71 -23.73 3.58 1.16
N THR A 72 -22.72 3.63 0.28
CA THR A 72 -22.09 2.49 -0.37
C THR A 72 -21.30 1.66 0.65
N MET A 73 -21.43 0.34 0.61
CA MET A 73 -20.63 -0.56 1.45
C MET A 73 -19.95 -1.64 0.61
N ASP A 74 -18.82 -2.12 1.11
CA ASP A 74 -18.15 -3.28 0.55
C ASP A 74 -18.90 -4.55 0.98
N PRO A 75 -19.48 -5.33 0.05
CA PRO A 75 -20.19 -6.55 0.38
C PRO A 75 -19.30 -7.65 0.95
N TRP A 76 -17.97 -7.55 0.79
CA TRP A 76 -16.99 -8.56 1.22
C TRP A 76 -16.40 -8.29 2.61
N LEU A 77 -16.50 -7.05 3.10
CA LEU A 77 -16.11 -6.68 4.46
C LEU A 77 -17.37 -6.67 5.34
N GLY A 78 -17.50 -7.59 6.31
CA GLY A 78 -18.53 -7.52 7.36
C GLY A 78 -19.01 -8.82 8.00
N VAL A 79 -19.40 -8.72 9.28
CA VAL A 79 -19.86 -9.81 10.17
C VAL A 79 -21.11 -10.57 9.66
N GLN A 80 -21.85 -10.00 8.70
CA GLN A 80 -23.15 -10.53 8.25
C GLN A 80 -23.06 -11.46 7.02
N GLY A 81 -21.87 -11.64 6.43
CA GLY A 81 -21.58 -12.63 5.39
C GLY A 81 -22.40 -12.51 4.07
N PRO A 82 -22.16 -13.41 3.10
CA PRO A 82 -22.77 -13.38 1.76
C PRO A 82 -24.30 -13.65 1.73
N ARG A 83 -24.95 -13.88 2.88
CA ARG A 83 -26.39 -14.21 2.95
C ARG A 83 -27.30 -12.98 2.95
N THR A 84 -26.88 -11.86 3.55
CA THR A 84 -27.69 -10.61 3.53
C THR A 84 -27.59 -9.87 2.20
N TRP A 85 -26.48 -10.08 1.48
CA TRP A 85 -26.20 -9.49 0.17
C TRP A 85 -27.22 -9.92 -0.90
N ARG A 86 -27.66 -11.19 -0.91
CA ARG A 86 -28.61 -11.70 -1.92
C ARG A 86 -30.01 -11.06 -1.90
N ARG A 87 -30.33 -10.19 -0.92
CA ARG A 87 -31.65 -9.55 -0.79
C ARG A 87 -31.71 -8.09 -1.25
N ARG A 88 -30.57 -7.44 -1.53
CA ARG A 88 -30.51 -6.04 -1.98
C ARG A 88 -29.96 -5.95 -3.39
N SER A 89 -30.44 -4.99 -4.16
CA SER A 89 -29.96 -4.75 -5.51
C SER A 89 -28.48 -4.33 -5.52
N THR A 90 -27.70 -4.97 -6.38
CA THR A 90 -26.28 -4.69 -6.57
C THR A 90 -26.06 -3.65 -7.66
N TYR A 91 -25.13 -2.73 -7.44
CA TYR A 91 -24.72 -1.73 -8.42
C TYR A 91 -23.20 -1.58 -8.42
N HIS A 92 -22.66 -1.03 -9.51
CA HIS A 92 -21.22 -0.87 -9.67
C HIS A 92 -20.83 0.58 -9.41
N ILE A 93 -19.73 0.79 -8.70
CA ILE A 93 -19.11 2.10 -8.55
C ILE A 93 -17.69 2.05 -9.10
N ARG A 94 -17.16 3.22 -9.48
CA ARG A 94 -15.74 3.32 -9.82
C ARG A 94 -14.92 3.59 -8.56
N THR A 95 -13.81 2.87 -8.42
CA THR A 95 -12.89 2.94 -7.28
C THR A 95 -11.44 3.10 -7.77
N GLY A 96 -10.52 3.29 -6.83
CA GLY A 96 -9.08 3.41 -7.09
C GLY A 96 -8.61 4.82 -7.47
N PRO A 97 -7.29 5.04 -7.53
CA PRO A 97 -6.71 6.29 -8.02
C PRO A 97 -7.22 6.61 -9.43
N PHE A 98 -7.76 7.82 -9.63
CA PHE A 98 -8.36 8.27 -10.89
C PHE A 98 -9.62 7.49 -11.35
N LEU A 99 -10.30 6.75 -10.47
CA LEU A 99 -11.57 6.06 -10.75
C LEU A 99 -11.46 5.06 -11.93
N THR A 100 -10.37 4.32 -12.02
CA THR A 100 -10.06 3.42 -13.14
C THR A 100 -10.62 2.01 -12.99
N THR A 101 -10.97 1.57 -11.78
CA THR A 101 -11.53 0.24 -11.52
C THR A 101 -13.03 0.30 -11.25
N THR A 102 -13.79 -0.72 -11.60
CA THR A 102 -15.21 -0.86 -11.24
C THR A 102 -15.38 -1.96 -10.20
N THR A 103 -16.03 -1.65 -9.07
CA THR A 103 -16.29 -2.61 -8.00
C THR A 103 -17.80 -2.83 -7.83
N PRO A 104 -18.25 -4.09 -7.69
CA PRO A 104 -19.64 -4.39 -7.36
C PRO A 104 -19.91 -4.08 -5.88
N THR A 105 -20.99 -3.35 -5.60
CA THR A 105 -21.32 -2.87 -4.25
C THR A 105 -22.82 -2.92 -3.98
N THR A 106 -23.21 -2.63 -2.74
CA THR A 106 -24.61 -2.50 -2.31
C THR A 106 -24.74 -1.32 -1.33
N TYR A 107 -25.97 -0.88 -1.06
CA TYR A 107 -26.24 0.20 -0.12
C TYR A 107 -26.48 -0.29 1.31
N ARG A 108 -26.21 0.60 2.28
CA ARG A 108 -26.56 0.46 3.69
C ARG A 108 -27.12 1.76 4.24
N VAL A 109 -28.13 1.66 5.09
CA VAL A 109 -28.66 2.79 5.86
C VAL A 109 -27.89 2.89 7.18
N LEU A 110 -27.23 4.01 7.40
CA LEU A 110 -26.56 4.38 8.63
C LEU A 110 -27.56 5.06 9.58
N LEU A 111 -27.45 4.73 10.87
CA LEU A 111 -28.32 5.23 11.91
C LEU A 111 -27.56 6.25 12.78
N SER A 112 -28.23 7.36 13.07
CA SER A 112 -27.77 8.39 13.99
C SER A 112 -28.01 7.97 15.45
N PRO A 113 -27.39 8.64 16.45
CA PRO A 113 -27.65 8.38 17.87
C PRO A 113 -29.13 8.49 18.29
N TYR A 114 -29.93 9.24 17.53
CA TYR A 114 -31.37 9.44 17.71
C TYR A 114 -32.22 8.34 17.07
N THR A 115 -31.69 7.63 16.06
CA THR A 115 -32.40 6.61 15.27
C THR A 115 -31.86 5.19 15.47
N SER A 116 -30.92 5.01 16.41
CA SER A 116 -30.29 3.72 16.73
C SER A 116 -31.30 2.60 17.05
N HIS A 117 -32.42 2.93 17.69
CA HIS A 117 -33.50 1.99 18.02
C HIS A 117 -34.11 1.32 16.77
N LEU A 118 -34.10 2.00 15.61
CA LEU A 118 -34.61 1.46 14.35
C LEU A 118 -33.86 0.21 13.88
N ARG A 119 -32.60 0.02 14.33
CA ARG A 119 -31.78 -1.16 14.01
C ARG A 119 -32.50 -2.47 14.32
N HIS A 120 -33.24 -2.48 15.43
CA HIS A 120 -33.98 -3.65 15.90
C HIS A 120 -35.47 -3.53 15.59
N THR A 121 -36.04 -2.32 15.67
CA THR A 121 -37.48 -2.10 15.46
C THR A 121 -37.91 -2.38 14.03
N VAL A 122 -37.17 -1.90 13.02
CA VAL A 122 -37.59 -2.01 11.62
C VAL A 122 -37.63 -3.48 11.13
N PRO A 123 -36.57 -4.29 11.31
CA PRO A 123 -36.62 -5.70 10.90
C PRO A 123 -37.65 -6.52 11.67
N SER A 124 -37.92 -6.16 12.92
CA SER A 124 -38.85 -6.90 13.79
C SER A 124 -40.30 -6.51 13.57
N LEU A 125 -40.61 -5.25 13.24
CA LEU A 125 -41.99 -4.74 13.07
C LEU A 125 -42.52 -4.95 11.65
N LEU A 126 -41.71 -4.60 10.64
CA LEU A 126 -42.15 -4.66 9.24
C LEU A 126 -42.31 -6.10 8.73
N SER A 127 -41.69 -7.08 9.38
CA SER A 127 -41.78 -8.50 9.00
C SER A 127 -43.01 -9.24 9.57
N LEU A 128 -43.78 -8.62 10.49
CA LEU A 128 -44.84 -9.32 11.23
C LEU A 128 -46.09 -9.60 10.41
N ASN A 129 -46.58 -8.61 9.66
CA ASN A 129 -47.87 -8.70 8.98
C ASN A 129 -47.98 -7.67 7.84
N HIS A 130 -48.64 -8.02 6.73
CA HIS A 130 -48.83 -7.12 5.59
C HIS A 130 -49.59 -5.82 5.92
N GLN A 131 -50.58 -5.87 6.82
CA GLN A 131 -51.32 -4.68 7.27
C GLN A 131 -50.43 -3.77 8.13
N ILE A 132 -49.71 -4.34 9.10
CA ILE A 132 -48.76 -3.60 9.94
C ILE A 132 -47.67 -2.97 9.07
N HIS A 133 -47.10 -3.74 8.13
CA HIS A 133 -46.13 -3.23 7.16
C HIS A 133 -46.69 -2.05 6.38
N ALA A 134 -47.93 -2.12 5.87
CA ALA A 134 -48.54 -1.04 5.10
C ALA A 134 -48.76 0.25 5.92
N GLU A 135 -49.19 0.12 7.17
CA GLU A 135 -49.43 1.28 8.06
C GLU A 135 -48.10 1.88 8.56
N ALA A 136 -47.19 1.04 9.07
CA ALA A 136 -45.90 1.45 9.64
C ALA A 136 -44.91 1.99 8.60
N SER A 137 -44.83 1.37 7.41
CA SER A 137 -43.94 1.88 6.35
C SER A 137 -44.37 3.25 5.85
N LYS A 138 -45.68 3.56 5.84
CA LYS A 138 -46.15 4.89 5.48
C LYS A 138 -45.59 5.96 6.42
N ILE A 139 -45.61 5.71 7.73
CA ILE A 139 -45.03 6.63 8.73
C ILE A 139 -43.52 6.76 8.51
N LEU A 140 -42.80 5.63 8.48
CA LEU A 140 -41.34 5.61 8.34
C LEU A 140 -40.85 6.40 7.11
N TYR A 141 -41.34 6.07 5.92
CA TYR A 141 -40.84 6.67 4.68
C TYR A 141 -41.36 8.10 4.44
N SER A 142 -42.46 8.50 5.09
CA SER A 142 -42.98 9.87 4.98
C SER A 142 -42.31 10.88 5.90
N THR A 143 -41.79 10.42 7.06
CA THR A 143 -41.20 11.31 8.08
C THR A 143 -39.72 11.58 7.84
N TYR A 144 -38.93 10.55 7.54
CA TYR A 144 -37.47 10.70 7.44
C TYR A 144 -37.04 11.28 6.09
N THR A 145 -35.99 12.12 6.13
CA THR A 145 -35.25 12.52 4.94
C THR A 145 -34.18 11.47 4.63
N PHE A 146 -34.21 10.90 3.43
CA PHE A 146 -33.17 9.96 2.98
C PHE A 146 -32.03 10.74 2.30
N SER A 147 -30.85 10.72 2.93
CA SER A 147 -29.67 11.43 2.45
C SER A 147 -28.67 10.48 1.81
N PHE A 148 -28.50 10.62 0.49
CA PHE A 148 -27.52 9.86 -0.28
C PHE A 148 -26.15 10.51 -0.30
N HIS A 149 -26.06 11.76 0.16
CA HIS A 149 -24.83 12.57 0.12
C HIS A 149 -24.18 12.47 -1.27
N THR A 150 -22.95 11.96 -1.33
CA THR A 150 -22.12 11.77 -2.52
C THR A 150 -22.31 10.44 -3.23
N SER A 151 -23.10 9.52 -2.66
CA SER A 151 -23.38 8.17 -3.18
C SER A 151 -24.67 8.14 -4.01
N ILE A 152 -24.70 8.88 -5.11
CA ILE A 152 -25.88 9.01 -5.98
C ILE A 152 -26.27 7.67 -6.63
N GLU A 153 -25.29 6.82 -6.90
CA GLU A 153 -25.40 5.50 -7.52
C GLU A 153 -26.27 4.55 -6.69
N ALA A 154 -26.32 4.77 -5.37
CA ALA A 154 -27.11 3.98 -4.44
C ALA A 154 -28.63 4.32 -4.49
N ALA A 155 -29.01 5.45 -5.07
CA ALA A 155 -30.38 5.97 -5.01
C ALA A 155 -31.38 5.11 -5.78
N VAL A 156 -31.09 4.81 -7.05
CA VAL A 156 -31.99 3.98 -7.87
C VAL A 156 -32.13 2.56 -7.31
N PRO A 157 -31.04 1.82 -6.97
CA PRO A 157 -31.11 0.50 -6.34
C PRO A 157 -31.85 0.48 -5.00
N PHE A 158 -31.67 1.51 -4.16
CA PHE A 158 -32.41 1.64 -2.90
C PHE A 158 -33.91 1.80 -3.16
N LEU A 159 -34.28 2.72 -4.06
CA LEU A 159 -35.69 3.00 -4.35
C LEU A 159 -36.37 1.83 -5.05
N SER A 160 -35.66 1.05 -5.87
CA SER A 160 -36.19 -0.13 -6.55
C SER A 160 -36.49 -1.28 -5.59
N ASP A 161 -35.72 -1.42 -4.51
CA ASP A 161 -35.92 -2.45 -3.48
C ASP A 161 -37.13 -2.17 -2.56
N LEU A 162 -37.62 -0.93 -2.54
CA LEU A 162 -38.79 -0.56 -1.74
C LEU A 162 -40.08 -1.14 -2.33
N THR A 163 -40.98 -1.61 -1.44
CA THR A 163 -42.34 -2.01 -1.86
C THR A 163 -43.07 -0.84 -2.53
N PRO A 164 -44.01 -1.09 -3.46
CA PRO A 164 -44.73 -0.03 -4.17
C PRO A 164 -45.39 1.00 -3.22
N ARG A 165 -45.91 0.54 -2.07
CA ARG A 165 -46.53 1.42 -1.06
C ARG A 165 -45.50 2.24 -0.28
N SER A 166 -44.37 1.64 0.10
CA SER A 166 -43.28 2.34 0.78
C SER A 166 -42.64 3.40 -0.11
N ARG A 167 -42.46 3.08 -1.40
CA ARG A 167 -41.96 3.99 -2.43
C ARG A 167 -42.89 5.19 -2.63
N ALA A 168 -44.19 4.97 -2.71
CA ALA A 168 -45.19 6.05 -2.83
C ALA A 168 -45.30 6.94 -1.57
N ALA A 169 -44.85 6.45 -0.42
CA ALA A 169 -44.86 7.20 0.84
C ALA A 169 -43.66 8.14 1.02
N LEU A 170 -42.60 8.01 0.19
CA LEU A 170 -41.37 8.78 0.29
C LEU A 170 -41.61 10.26 -0.08
N ARG A 171 -41.29 11.18 0.84
CA ARG A 171 -41.54 12.63 0.68
C ARG A 171 -40.28 13.49 0.54
N HIS A 172 -39.19 13.09 1.18
CA HIS A 172 -38.02 13.95 1.40
C HIS A 172 -36.73 13.24 0.97
N LEU A 173 -36.00 13.82 0.02
CA LEU A 173 -34.73 13.29 -0.51
C LEU A 173 -33.63 14.34 -0.41
N SER A 174 -32.40 13.92 -0.09
CA SER A 174 -31.21 14.78 -0.15
C SER A 174 -30.09 14.13 -0.95
N VAL A 175 -29.53 14.87 -1.91
CA VAL A 175 -28.44 14.45 -2.80
C VAL A 175 -27.40 15.56 -2.91
N THR A 176 -26.13 15.19 -3.12
CA THR A 176 -24.99 16.13 -3.15
C THR A 176 -24.24 16.04 -4.47
N LYS A 177 -24.06 17.19 -5.14
CA LYS A 177 -23.31 17.33 -6.39
C LYS A 177 -21.83 17.59 -6.10
N LYS A 178 -20.97 16.73 -6.68
CA LYS A 178 -19.50 16.87 -6.65
C LYS A 178 -18.98 17.69 -7.84
N PRO A 179 -17.92 18.50 -7.65
CA PRO A 179 -17.10 19.02 -8.75
C PRO A 179 -16.06 17.97 -9.17
N LEU A 180 -16.34 17.22 -10.25
CA LEU A 180 -15.45 16.15 -10.74
C LEU A 180 -14.70 16.60 -12.01
N PRO A 181 -13.37 16.83 -11.97
CA PRO A 181 -12.62 17.32 -13.12
C PRO A 181 -12.35 16.28 -14.22
N TYR A 182 -12.43 14.97 -13.93
CA TYR A 182 -12.00 13.89 -14.84
C TYR A 182 -13.07 12.86 -15.20
N SER A 183 -14.26 12.90 -14.58
CA SER A 183 -15.30 11.86 -14.72
C SER A 183 -16.68 12.43 -15.06
N LYS A 184 -16.70 13.46 -15.91
CA LYS A 184 -17.89 14.23 -16.31
C LYS A 184 -18.99 13.34 -16.93
N GLU A 185 -18.63 12.39 -17.79
CA GLU A 185 -19.60 11.52 -18.48
C GLU A 185 -20.28 10.50 -17.56
N PHE A 186 -19.54 9.94 -16.60
CA PHE A 186 -20.09 8.96 -15.65
C PHE A 186 -21.05 9.63 -14.67
N ASP A 187 -20.62 10.75 -14.08
CA ASP A 187 -21.48 11.56 -13.21
C ASP A 187 -22.73 12.03 -13.96
N ARG A 188 -22.60 12.46 -15.23
CA ARG A 188 -23.76 12.76 -16.10
C ARG A 188 -24.74 11.58 -16.22
N ALA A 189 -24.25 10.36 -16.42
CA ALA A 189 -25.10 9.18 -16.57
C ALA A 189 -25.84 8.81 -15.27
N GLU A 190 -25.18 8.92 -14.12
CA GLU A 190 -25.79 8.62 -12.81
C GLU A 190 -26.85 9.66 -12.43
N TRP A 191 -26.59 10.95 -12.69
CA TRP A 191 -27.59 12.02 -12.50
C TRP A 191 -28.77 11.85 -13.45
N ALA A 192 -28.53 11.51 -14.72
CA ALA A 192 -29.59 11.21 -15.67
C ALA A 192 -30.45 10.03 -15.18
N SER A 193 -29.81 8.94 -14.74
CA SER A 193 -30.51 7.74 -14.26
C SER A 193 -31.43 8.04 -13.07
N LEU A 194 -30.94 8.77 -12.06
CA LEU A 194 -31.75 9.14 -10.91
C LEU A 194 -32.89 10.11 -11.30
N CYS A 195 -32.58 11.15 -12.08
CA CYS A 195 -33.56 12.14 -12.48
C CYS A 195 -34.65 11.55 -13.37
N ASP A 196 -34.31 10.69 -14.32
CA ASP A 196 -35.27 9.96 -15.16
C ASP A 196 -36.16 9.05 -14.30
N TYR A 197 -35.56 8.33 -13.35
CA TYR A 197 -36.29 7.48 -12.41
C TYR A 197 -37.28 8.28 -11.54
N LEU A 198 -36.91 9.49 -11.12
CA LEU A 198 -37.79 10.39 -10.35
C LEU A 198 -38.82 11.13 -11.22
N ALA A 199 -38.51 11.39 -12.48
CA ALA A 199 -39.36 12.12 -13.41
C ALA A 199 -40.41 11.25 -14.12
N THR A 200 -40.25 9.92 -14.09
CA THR A 200 -41.13 8.97 -14.79
C THR A 200 -42.59 9.06 -14.26
N PRO A 201 -43.56 9.48 -15.10
CA PRO A 201 -44.97 9.53 -14.71
C PRO A 201 -45.61 8.14 -14.71
N PRO A 202 -46.73 7.93 -13.97
CA PRO A 202 -47.45 6.66 -13.99
C PRO A 202 -48.01 6.40 -15.40
N GLN A 203 -47.38 5.50 -16.16
CA GLN A 203 -47.92 5.05 -17.45
C GLN A 203 -49.00 3.98 -17.21
N SER A 204 -50.14 4.13 -17.89
CA SER A 204 -51.21 3.14 -17.95
C SER A 204 -50.71 1.86 -18.63
N ALA A 205 -50.86 0.74 -17.92
CA ALA A 205 -50.47 -0.60 -18.36
C ALA A 205 -51.07 -0.96 -19.73
N LEU A 206 -50.20 -1.37 -20.66
CA LEU A 206 -50.60 -2.10 -21.86
C LEU A 206 -49.82 -3.42 -22.03
N ASP A 207 -48.92 -3.76 -21.12
CA ASP A 207 -48.33 -5.09 -21.04
C ASP A 207 -48.08 -5.46 -19.58
N GLY A 208 -48.39 -6.72 -19.23
CA GLY A 208 -48.49 -7.25 -17.86
C GLY A 208 -47.20 -7.35 -17.05
N THR A 209 -46.26 -6.42 -17.21
CA THR A 209 -45.12 -6.23 -16.31
C THR A 209 -45.53 -5.34 -15.15
N GLU A 210 -45.33 -5.80 -13.91
CA GLU A 210 -45.61 -5.05 -12.68
C GLU A 210 -44.95 -3.66 -12.73
N ILE A 211 -45.75 -2.62 -12.93
CA ILE A 211 -45.25 -1.25 -12.99
C ILE A 211 -44.92 -0.79 -11.56
N PRO A 212 -43.72 -0.24 -11.31
CA PRO A 212 -43.39 0.36 -10.04
C PRO A 212 -44.31 1.55 -9.72
N ALA A 213 -44.91 1.57 -8.52
CA ALA A 213 -45.78 2.68 -8.10
C ALA A 213 -45.01 4.03 -8.12
N PRO A 214 -45.68 5.14 -8.48
CA PRO A 214 -45.04 6.45 -8.64
C PRO A 214 -44.52 7.01 -7.30
N ILE A 215 -43.35 7.65 -7.34
CA ILE A 215 -42.78 8.40 -6.21
C ILE A 215 -43.48 9.76 -6.15
N SER A 216 -43.91 10.18 -4.96
CA SER A 216 -44.58 11.47 -4.73
C SER A 216 -43.72 12.36 -3.84
N LEU A 217 -42.54 12.73 -4.37
CA LEU A 217 -41.57 13.55 -3.66
C LEU A 217 -42.13 14.98 -3.45
N ARG A 218 -42.05 15.50 -2.23
CA ARG A 218 -42.48 16.87 -1.90
C ARG A 218 -41.32 17.84 -1.80
N SER A 219 -40.20 17.41 -1.22
CA SER A 219 -39.00 18.25 -1.13
C SER A 219 -37.74 17.51 -1.56
N LEU A 220 -36.90 18.23 -2.30
CA LEU A 220 -35.57 17.80 -2.72
C LEU A 220 -34.53 18.78 -2.17
N THR A 221 -33.59 18.28 -1.38
CA THR A 221 -32.44 19.08 -0.92
C THR A 221 -31.22 18.75 -1.77
N LEU A 222 -30.79 19.71 -2.57
CA LEU A 222 -29.61 19.63 -3.42
C LEU A 222 -28.44 20.35 -2.73
N ASN A 223 -27.44 19.58 -2.32
CA ASN A 223 -26.20 20.15 -1.82
C ASN A 223 -25.19 20.27 -2.96
N VAL A 224 -24.44 21.36 -3.03
CA VAL A 224 -23.38 21.55 -4.03
C VAL A 224 -22.07 21.81 -3.29
N ILE A 225 -21.08 20.95 -3.48
CA ILE A 225 -19.75 21.11 -2.88
C ILE A 225 -19.02 22.22 -3.62
N SER A 226 -18.60 23.26 -2.90
CA SER A 226 -17.80 24.36 -3.44
C SER A 226 -16.60 24.68 -2.55
N GLY A 227 -15.44 24.90 -3.17
CA GLY A 227 -14.26 25.43 -2.48
C GLY A 227 -14.42 26.92 -2.27
N LYS A 228 -14.64 27.39 -1.04
CA LYS A 228 -14.61 28.81 -0.72
C LYS A 228 -13.19 29.17 -0.25
N PRO A 229 -12.42 29.97 -1.00
CA PRO A 229 -11.13 30.48 -0.52
C PRO A 229 -11.32 31.44 0.65
N ASP A 230 -10.36 31.46 1.58
CA ASP A 230 -10.44 32.25 2.83
C ASP A 230 -10.52 33.77 2.62
N HIS A 231 -10.10 34.28 1.46
CA HIS A 231 -10.10 35.72 1.11
C HIS A 231 -10.56 35.97 -0.35
N GLY A 232 -11.20 37.11 -0.60
CA GLY A 232 -11.55 37.60 -1.96
C GLY A 232 -12.96 37.21 -2.47
N TRP A 233 -13.64 36.27 -1.82
CA TRP A 233 -14.96 35.78 -2.26
C TRP A 233 -16.12 36.73 -1.95
N ASP A 234 -15.97 37.65 -0.99
CA ASP A 234 -17.03 38.59 -0.60
C ASP A 234 -17.33 39.66 -1.66
N SER A 235 -16.50 39.73 -2.71
CA SER A 235 -16.69 40.61 -3.86
C SER A 235 -17.49 39.97 -5.02
N ILE A 236 -17.79 38.67 -4.94
CA ILE A 236 -18.53 37.94 -5.98
C ILE A 236 -20.03 38.11 -5.72
N THR A 237 -20.70 38.78 -6.64
CA THR A 237 -22.15 38.95 -6.59
C THR A 237 -22.86 37.59 -6.68
N PRO A 238 -23.82 37.29 -5.79
CA PRO A 238 -24.60 36.06 -5.87
C PRO A 238 -25.37 36.03 -7.20
N ILE A 239 -25.36 34.87 -7.87
CA ILE A 239 -26.07 34.63 -9.12
C ILE A 239 -27.58 34.86 -8.90
N LEU A 240 -28.17 35.75 -9.70
CA LEU A 240 -29.61 36.02 -9.70
C LEU A 240 -30.36 35.07 -10.64
N PRO A 241 -31.67 34.86 -10.45
CA PRO A 241 -32.50 34.07 -11.37
C PRO A 241 -32.41 34.52 -12.84
N SER A 242 -32.25 35.82 -13.10
CA SER A 242 -32.04 36.39 -14.45
C SER A 242 -30.74 35.93 -15.11
N ASP A 243 -29.74 35.56 -14.31
CA ASP A 243 -28.44 35.14 -14.82
C ASP A 243 -28.54 33.71 -15.38
N PHE A 244 -29.46 32.88 -14.87
CA PHE A 244 -29.77 31.56 -15.43
C PHE A 244 -30.41 31.65 -16.81
N ASP A 245 -31.35 32.58 -17.01
CA ASP A 245 -31.90 32.87 -18.35
C ASP A 245 -30.81 33.32 -19.33
N THR A 246 -29.85 34.13 -18.84
CA THR A 246 -28.73 34.60 -19.65
C THR A 246 -27.77 33.47 -20.03
N MET A 247 -27.46 32.56 -19.09
CA MET A 247 -26.63 31.37 -19.35
C MET A 247 -27.32 30.39 -20.33
N LEU A 248 -28.63 30.17 -20.17
CA LEU A 248 -29.42 29.30 -21.05
C LEU A 248 -29.51 29.89 -22.47
N ARG A 249 -29.63 31.23 -22.57
CA ARG A 249 -29.62 31.95 -23.84
C ARG A 249 -28.26 31.90 -24.53
N MET A 250 -27.15 32.03 -23.79
CA MET A 250 -25.79 31.85 -24.31
C MET A 250 -25.58 30.44 -24.87
N LYS A 251 -26.06 29.39 -24.18
CA LYS A 251 -26.04 28.01 -24.68
C LYS A 251 -26.79 27.87 -26.02
N ASN A 252 -27.99 28.42 -26.12
CA ASN A 252 -28.82 28.27 -27.31
C ASN A 252 -28.36 29.14 -28.50
N GLU A 253 -27.85 30.35 -28.26
CA GLU A 253 -27.49 31.31 -29.31
C GLU A 253 -26.05 31.14 -29.83
N TRP A 254 -25.09 30.69 -29.02
CA TRP A 254 -23.67 30.62 -29.40
C TRP A 254 -23.16 29.20 -29.67
N LEU A 255 -23.77 28.16 -29.10
CA LEU A 255 -23.33 26.75 -29.24
C LEU A 255 -24.26 25.91 -30.15
N GLY A 256 -25.38 26.48 -30.62
CA GLY A 256 -26.43 25.77 -31.37
C GLY A 256 -26.44 25.94 -32.89
N GLY A 257 -25.30 26.25 -33.53
CA GLY A 257 -25.20 26.41 -34.99
C GLY A 257 -24.90 25.10 -35.74
N PRO A 258 -25.35 24.88 -37.00
CA PRO A 258 -25.22 23.59 -37.72
C PRO A 258 -23.79 23.13 -38.06
N LEU A 259 -22.75 23.88 -37.69
CA LEU A 259 -21.35 23.63 -38.04
C LEU A 259 -20.38 23.85 -36.86
N GLY A 260 -20.80 23.59 -35.61
CA GLY A 260 -19.99 23.84 -34.42
C GLY A 260 -19.93 22.67 -33.45
N GLY A 261 -19.20 21.61 -33.78
CA GLY A 261 -18.73 20.64 -32.79
C GLY A 261 -17.51 21.21 -32.08
N GLY A 262 -17.69 21.85 -30.93
CA GLY A 262 -16.59 22.47 -30.20
C GLY A 262 -16.94 22.71 -28.74
N ASP A 263 -16.44 21.83 -27.88
CA ASP A 263 -16.49 21.82 -26.41
C ASP A 263 -15.62 22.97 -25.81
N PHE A 264 -15.78 24.19 -26.32
CA PHE A 264 -15.05 25.37 -25.85
C PHE A 264 -15.91 26.13 -24.83
N GLY A 265 -15.78 25.74 -23.56
CA GLY A 265 -16.25 26.55 -22.44
C GLY A 265 -17.01 25.82 -21.34
N GLY A 266 -16.48 24.70 -20.82
CA GLY A 266 -16.47 24.29 -19.39
C GLY A 266 -17.70 24.37 -18.47
N MET A 267 -18.84 24.96 -18.83
CA MET A 267 -20.05 25.02 -18.02
C MET A 267 -21.12 24.09 -18.59
N ASP A 268 -21.07 22.84 -18.15
CA ASP A 268 -22.13 21.87 -18.38
C ASP A 268 -23.13 21.91 -17.21
N LEU A 269 -24.30 22.49 -17.48
CA LEU A 269 -25.43 22.58 -16.55
C LEU A 269 -26.52 21.54 -16.86
N GLU A 270 -26.24 20.51 -17.66
CA GLU A 270 -27.24 19.50 -18.03
C GLU A 270 -27.83 18.76 -16.82
N TRP A 271 -27.05 18.52 -15.77
CA TRP A 271 -27.57 17.93 -14.52
C TRP A 271 -28.64 18.81 -13.87
N ALA A 272 -28.54 20.14 -14.01
CA ALA A 272 -29.56 21.07 -13.51
C ALA A 272 -30.84 20.99 -14.36
N GLU A 273 -30.70 20.81 -15.68
CA GLU A 273 -31.84 20.54 -16.59
C GLU A 273 -32.52 19.21 -16.24
N GLN A 274 -31.75 18.17 -15.93
CA GLN A 274 -32.26 16.87 -15.48
C GLN A 274 -33.00 16.97 -14.15
N VAL A 275 -32.48 17.72 -13.18
CA VAL A 275 -33.18 17.98 -11.90
C VAL A 275 -34.50 18.75 -12.14
N MET A 276 -34.50 19.72 -13.07
CA MET A 276 -35.71 20.45 -13.47
C MET A 276 -36.76 19.57 -14.16
N ALA A 277 -36.38 18.41 -14.70
CA ALA A 277 -37.32 17.46 -15.29
C ALA A 277 -38.19 16.74 -14.24
N ILE A 278 -37.81 16.77 -12.95
CA ILE A 278 -38.56 16.16 -11.86
C ILE A 278 -39.83 16.99 -11.61
N LYS A 279 -41.00 16.37 -11.79
CA LYS A 279 -42.31 17.02 -11.63
C LYS A 279 -42.91 16.72 -10.26
N GLY A 280 -43.72 17.64 -9.74
CA GLY A 280 -44.51 17.42 -8.51
C GLY A 280 -43.82 17.81 -7.19
N LEU A 281 -42.66 18.47 -7.26
CA LEU A 281 -41.97 19.01 -6.08
C LEU A 281 -42.67 20.28 -5.55
N GLU A 282 -42.90 20.34 -4.24
CA GLU A 282 -43.40 21.55 -3.56
C GLU A 282 -42.26 22.54 -3.28
N SER A 283 -41.03 22.05 -3.03
CA SER A 283 -39.84 22.88 -2.78
C SER A 283 -38.53 22.19 -3.19
N ILE A 284 -37.58 22.98 -3.69
CA ILE A 284 -36.20 22.56 -3.92
C ILE A 284 -35.29 23.48 -3.08
N ASN A 285 -34.55 22.88 -2.14
CA ASN A 285 -33.60 23.61 -1.30
C ASN A 285 -32.19 23.39 -1.82
N VAL A 286 -31.53 24.45 -2.28
CA VAL A 286 -30.13 24.38 -2.73
C VAL A 286 -29.22 24.92 -1.63
N LYS A 287 -28.25 24.12 -1.19
CA LYS A 287 -27.27 24.52 -0.16
C LYS A 287 -25.85 24.37 -0.70
N ALA A 288 -25.03 25.39 -0.53
CA ALA A 288 -23.59 25.27 -0.74
C ALA A 288 -22.97 24.56 0.47
N MET A 289 -22.24 23.48 0.23
CA MET A 289 -21.41 22.84 1.25
C MET A 289 -19.99 23.41 1.11
N VAL A 290 -19.62 24.28 2.05
CA VAL A 290 -18.27 24.87 2.13
C VAL A 290 -17.41 23.95 2.97
N GLU A 291 -16.52 23.21 2.32
CA GLU A 291 -15.43 22.54 3.03
C GLU A 291 -14.27 23.52 3.19
N ARG A 292 -13.87 23.75 4.45
CA ARG A 292 -12.56 24.36 4.72
C ARG A 292 -11.52 23.36 4.27
N GLU A 293 -10.69 23.74 3.30
CA GLU A 293 -9.39 23.11 3.11
C GLU A 293 -8.57 23.34 4.39
N ARG A 294 -8.76 22.49 5.41
CA ARG A 294 -7.73 22.32 6.45
C ARG A 294 -6.59 21.55 5.82
N ILE A 295 -5.74 22.27 5.10
CA ILE A 295 -4.44 21.79 4.61
C ILE A 295 -3.59 21.23 5.78
N ASN A 296 -3.86 21.61 7.02
CA ASN A 296 -3.17 21.12 8.22
C ASN A 296 -3.62 19.72 8.72
N ASP A 297 -4.81 19.22 8.38
CA ASP A 297 -5.25 17.90 8.87
C ASP A 297 -4.88 16.74 7.92
N ARG A 298 -4.32 17.03 6.73
CA ARG A 298 -3.65 16.02 5.89
C ARG A 298 -2.42 15.39 6.55
N ILE A 299 -1.93 15.96 7.65
CA ILE A 299 -0.84 15.38 8.45
C ILE A 299 -1.37 14.28 9.39
N ARG A 300 -2.68 14.24 9.70
CA ARG A 300 -3.25 13.23 10.62
C ARG A 300 -4.04 12.09 9.95
N LEU A 301 -4.50 12.24 8.71
CA LEU A 301 -5.34 11.22 8.07
C LEU A 301 -4.64 10.40 6.97
N GLN A 302 -3.42 10.78 6.56
CA GLN A 302 -2.53 9.87 5.84
C GLN A 302 -2.08 8.70 6.75
N GLU A 303 -2.26 8.82 8.07
CA GLU A 303 -1.94 7.75 9.01
C GLU A 303 -2.99 6.62 9.05
N ASP A 304 -4.25 6.83 8.66
CA ASP A 304 -5.31 5.81 8.83
C ASP A 304 -5.68 5.05 7.53
N GLN A 305 -5.20 5.46 6.36
CA GLN A 305 -5.48 4.77 5.08
C GLN A 305 -4.42 3.72 4.67
N ASP A 306 -3.26 3.68 5.34
CA ASP A 306 -2.19 2.71 5.03
C ASP A 306 -2.46 1.28 5.55
N VAL A 307 -3.62 1.03 6.18
CA VAL A 307 -3.97 -0.27 6.78
C VAL A 307 -4.77 -1.19 5.84
N ALA A 308 -5.19 -0.72 4.65
CA ALA A 308 -6.07 -1.49 3.76
C ALA A 308 -5.60 -1.58 2.30
N SER A 309 -4.33 -1.90 2.02
CA SER A 309 -3.93 -2.38 0.70
C SER A 309 -2.63 -3.20 0.69
N VAL A 310 -2.69 -4.45 1.13
CA VAL A 310 -1.76 -5.49 0.68
C VAL A 310 -2.58 -6.63 0.08
N GLN A 311 -2.84 -6.53 -1.22
CA GLN A 311 -3.16 -7.67 -2.09
C GLN A 311 -3.14 -7.18 -3.54
N GLN A 312 -1.95 -7.22 -4.14
CA GLN A 312 -1.77 -6.91 -5.55
C GLN A 312 -1.53 -8.23 -6.29
N TYR A 313 -2.55 -8.71 -7.02
CA TYR A 313 -2.40 -9.75 -8.02
C TYR A 313 -1.94 -9.12 -9.34
N GLU A 314 -0.94 -9.77 -9.93
CA GLU A 314 -0.27 -9.43 -11.17
C GLU A 314 -1.15 -9.84 -12.38
N TYR A 315 -1.42 -8.90 -13.30
CA TYR A 315 -1.74 -9.25 -14.69
C TYR A 315 -1.25 -8.16 -15.65
N GLN A 316 -0.68 -8.63 -16.76
CA GLN A 316 0.20 -7.89 -17.66
C GLN A 316 -0.50 -7.59 -19.00
N ASP A 317 -0.06 -6.49 -19.62
CA ASP A 317 -0.24 -6.02 -21.01
C ASP A 317 -1.63 -5.54 -21.49
N VAL A 318 -1.70 -4.31 -22.02
CA VAL A 318 -1.47 -3.98 -23.45
C VAL A 318 -1.44 -2.46 -23.64
N SER A 319 -0.37 -1.98 -24.27
CA SER A 319 -0.19 -0.60 -24.74
C SER A 319 -0.98 -0.33 -26.02
N VAL A 320 -1.74 0.78 -26.08
CA VAL A 320 -2.10 1.44 -27.35
C VAL A 320 -1.91 2.94 -27.17
N ALA A 321 -0.99 3.47 -27.98
CA ALA A 321 -0.74 4.89 -28.15
C ALA A 321 -1.87 5.56 -28.96
N SER A 322 -2.18 6.81 -28.64
CA SER A 322 -2.65 7.77 -29.63
C SER A 322 -2.20 9.17 -29.21
N GLU A 323 -1.30 9.73 -30.02
CA GLU A 323 -0.97 11.15 -30.06
C GLU A 323 -2.22 11.97 -30.42
N CYS A 324 -2.33 13.18 -29.86
CA CYS A 324 -2.77 14.32 -30.65
C CYS A 324 -2.28 15.63 -30.01
N SER A 325 -1.44 16.31 -30.78
CA SER A 325 -0.92 17.65 -30.58
C SER A 325 -1.96 18.72 -30.85
N SER A 326 -2.00 19.77 -30.02
CA SER A 326 -2.48 21.09 -30.44
C SER A 326 -1.60 22.20 -29.87
N VAL A 327 -0.96 22.90 -30.80
CA VAL A 327 -0.35 24.24 -30.69
C VAL A 327 -1.54 25.21 -30.80
N SER A 328 -1.73 26.23 -29.95
CA SER A 328 -1.01 27.51 -30.01
C SER A 328 -1.48 28.50 -28.92
N ILE A 329 -0.50 29.22 -28.35
CA ILE A 329 -0.46 30.68 -28.14
C ILE A 329 -1.53 31.31 -27.23
N GLN A 330 -1.10 31.82 -26.07
CA GLN A 330 -1.21 33.26 -25.81
C GLN A 330 -0.16 33.79 -24.82
N GLU A 331 0.15 35.05 -25.04
CA GLU A 331 1.08 35.95 -24.35
C GLU A 331 0.90 35.98 -22.83
N HIS A 332 2.01 36.19 -22.13
CA HIS A 332 1.98 36.95 -20.88
C HIS A 332 3.13 37.95 -20.83
N GLU A 333 2.69 39.19 -20.62
CA GLU A 333 3.41 40.37 -20.19
C GLU A 333 4.09 40.15 -18.82
N TYR A 334 5.30 40.69 -18.65
CA TYR A 334 5.98 40.78 -17.37
C TYR A 334 6.23 42.26 -17.02
N GLN A 335 5.86 42.63 -15.80
CA GLN A 335 6.12 43.91 -15.15
C GLN A 335 7.62 44.21 -15.04
N ASN A 336 7.99 45.50 -15.03
CA ASN A 336 8.91 45.99 -14.00
C ASN A 336 8.87 47.51 -13.73
N SER A 337 8.59 47.82 -12.46
CA SER A 337 9.25 48.77 -11.57
C SER A 337 9.87 50.09 -12.08
N SER A 338 9.25 51.18 -11.59
CA SER A 338 9.85 52.21 -10.71
C SER A 338 10.54 53.47 -11.30
N VAL A 339 9.93 54.60 -10.92
CA VAL A 339 10.52 55.84 -10.34
C VAL A 339 10.85 57.02 -11.26
N ALA A 340 10.32 58.17 -10.77
CA ALA A 340 10.71 59.57 -10.93
C ALA A 340 10.20 60.37 -12.13
N ASN A 341 9.27 61.29 -11.81
CA ASN A 341 9.16 62.69 -12.20
C ASN A 341 9.61 63.10 -13.62
N GLU A 342 8.69 63.67 -14.39
CA GLU A 342 8.55 65.14 -14.47
C GLU A 342 7.28 65.50 -15.25
N ASN A 343 6.49 66.40 -14.67
CA ASN A 343 5.42 67.11 -15.36
C ASN A 343 6.04 68.13 -16.32
N SER A 344 5.34 68.44 -17.42
CA SER A 344 4.87 69.80 -17.72
C SER A 344 4.91 70.14 -19.22
N VAL A 345 3.70 70.28 -19.78
CA VAL A 345 3.23 71.49 -20.51
C VAL A 345 3.58 71.65 -22.00
N ASP A 346 2.47 71.61 -22.75
CA ASP A 346 2.04 72.51 -23.82
C ASP A 346 2.82 72.67 -25.14
N SER A 347 2.13 72.15 -26.16
CA SER A 347 1.52 72.95 -27.24
C SER A 347 2.29 73.19 -28.54
N ALA A 348 1.51 72.92 -29.59
CA ALA A 348 1.32 73.74 -30.77
C ALA A 348 2.30 73.64 -31.96
N GLN A 349 1.66 73.22 -33.05
CA GLN A 349 1.61 73.90 -34.36
C GLN A 349 2.60 73.52 -35.47
N GLN A 350 1.97 72.86 -36.45
CA GLN A 350 1.81 73.32 -37.84
C GLN A 350 2.94 73.13 -38.86
N HIS A 351 2.54 72.34 -39.86
CA HIS A 351 2.60 72.61 -41.29
C HIS A 351 3.92 72.48 -42.08
N LYS A 352 3.84 71.53 -43.01
CA LYS A 352 4.03 71.65 -44.47
C LYS A 352 5.44 71.50 -45.05
N ASN A 353 5.50 70.48 -45.91
CA ASN A 353 6.01 70.47 -47.28
C ASN A 353 7.53 70.41 -47.54
N LYS A 354 7.87 69.22 -48.06
CA LYS A 354 8.45 68.94 -49.38
C LYS A 354 9.97 68.94 -49.57
N ASP A 355 10.30 67.89 -50.34
CA ASP A 355 11.36 67.75 -51.34
C ASP A 355 12.77 67.33 -50.87
N VAL A 356 12.98 66.02 -51.02
CA VAL A 356 14.01 65.38 -51.85
C VAL A 356 15.32 66.18 -52.00
N ARG A 357 16.37 65.70 -51.31
CA ARG A 357 17.72 65.69 -51.88
C ARG A 357 18.54 64.53 -51.34
N THR A 358 18.86 63.63 -52.26
CA THR A 358 19.87 62.58 -52.15
C THR A 358 21.22 63.19 -51.77
N THR A 359 21.75 62.85 -50.60
CA THR A 359 23.16 63.07 -50.25
C THR A 359 23.89 61.73 -50.23
N LEU A 360 24.76 61.60 -51.21
CA LEU A 360 25.73 60.54 -51.43
C LEU A 360 26.76 60.60 -50.29
N VAL A 361 26.75 59.64 -49.37
CA VAL A 361 27.79 59.51 -48.33
C VAL A 361 28.90 58.63 -48.86
N SER A 362 30.11 59.21 -48.98
CA SER A 362 31.33 58.51 -49.35
C SER A 362 31.74 57.53 -48.26
N VAL A 363 31.90 56.26 -48.62
CA VAL A 363 32.45 55.21 -47.75
C VAL A 363 33.94 55.46 -47.55
N HIS A 364 34.33 55.84 -46.33
CA HIS A 364 35.73 55.77 -45.89
C HIS A 364 36.10 54.29 -45.73
N LYS A 365 37.07 53.84 -46.53
CA LYS A 365 37.67 52.51 -46.47
C LYS A 365 38.54 52.44 -45.21
N ALA A 366 38.01 51.88 -44.12
CA ALA A 366 38.80 51.58 -42.93
C ALA A 366 39.76 50.41 -43.23
N GLU A 367 41.05 50.69 -43.15
CA GLU A 367 42.13 49.72 -43.24
C GLU A 367 42.06 48.76 -42.04
N VAL A 368 41.84 47.47 -42.30
CA VAL A 368 41.78 46.42 -41.27
C VAL A 368 43.22 45.96 -40.96
N PRO A 369 43.71 46.02 -39.71
CA PRO A 369 45.05 45.57 -39.39
C PRO A 369 45.18 44.05 -39.49
N GLY A 370 46.27 43.61 -40.12
CA GLY A 370 46.59 42.20 -40.34
C GLY A 370 46.82 41.39 -39.04
N GLY A 371 46.25 40.18 -39.06
CA GLY A 371 46.80 38.95 -38.47
C GLY A 371 47.36 38.99 -37.05
N ARG A 372 46.49 38.96 -36.02
CA ARG A 372 46.80 38.28 -34.75
C ARG A 372 46.08 36.93 -34.70
N PRO A 373 46.73 35.85 -34.24
CA PRO A 373 46.05 34.57 -34.06
C PRO A 373 44.87 34.77 -33.09
N VAL A 374 43.67 34.48 -33.58
CA VAL A 374 42.43 34.63 -32.81
C VAL A 374 42.48 33.67 -31.63
N THR A 375 42.48 34.20 -30.40
CA THR A 375 42.41 33.41 -29.17
C THR A 375 41.09 32.63 -29.09
N ILE A 376 41.10 31.45 -28.47
CA ILE A 376 39.92 30.55 -28.37
C ILE A 376 38.70 31.29 -27.79
N VAL A 377 38.92 32.14 -26.78
CA VAL A 377 37.89 32.98 -26.13
C VAL A 377 37.22 33.95 -27.11
N ARG A 378 37.95 34.43 -28.12
CA ARG A 378 37.39 35.31 -29.14
C ARG A 378 36.55 34.55 -30.18
N ARG A 379 36.78 33.24 -30.39
CA ARG A 379 36.00 32.41 -31.33
C ARG A 379 34.68 31.93 -30.75
N VAL A 380 34.69 31.55 -29.48
CA VAL A 380 33.49 31.08 -28.78
C VAL A 380 32.65 32.26 -28.26
N GLY A 381 33.30 33.40 -27.95
CA GLY A 381 32.65 34.54 -27.34
C GLY A 381 32.60 34.44 -25.81
N LYS A 382 32.56 35.58 -25.12
CA LYS A 382 32.56 35.62 -23.64
C LYS A 382 31.29 34.98 -23.06
N TRP A 383 30.12 35.28 -23.62
CA TRP A 383 28.83 34.78 -23.15
C TRP A 383 28.65 33.25 -23.31
N PRO A 384 28.95 32.65 -24.49
CA PRO A 384 28.90 31.19 -24.61
C PRO A 384 29.92 30.47 -23.71
N CYS A 385 31.10 31.05 -23.49
CA CYS A 385 32.08 30.52 -22.53
C CYS A 385 31.56 30.52 -21.09
N THR A 386 30.94 31.60 -20.61
CA THR A 386 30.41 31.67 -19.24
C THR A 386 29.25 30.69 -19.05
N LEU A 387 28.35 30.58 -20.03
CA LEU A 387 27.25 29.62 -20.02
C LEU A 387 27.74 28.17 -19.99
N LEU A 388 28.78 27.84 -20.77
CA LEU A 388 29.38 26.52 -20.77
C LEU A 388 30.00 26.19 -19.41
N VAL A 389 30.78 27.09 -18.81
CA VAL A 389 31.38 26.89 -17.48
C VAL A 389 30.31 26.73 -16.40
N LEU A 390 29.30 27.60 -16.39
CA LEU A 390 28.20 27.53 -15.41
C LEU A 390 27.42 26.21 -15.53
N SER A 391 27.15 25.75 -16.75
CA SER A 391 26.47 24.48 -16.98
C SER A 391 27.29 23.28 -16.49
N VAL A 392 28.62 23.29 -16.67
CA VAL A 392 29.50 22.21 -16.16
C VAL A 392 29.50 22.20 -14.62
N ILE A 393 29.55 23.37 -13.99
CA ILE A 393 29.44 23.48 -12.53
C ILE A 393 28.06 22.97 -12.06
N GLY A 394 26.98 23.32 -12.76
CA GLY A 394 25.63 22.83 -12.48
C GLY A 394 25.53 21.30 -12.56
N THR A 395 26.11 20.69 -13.60
CA THR A 395 26.16 19.22 -13.70
C THR A 395 26.96 18.57 -12.56
N ALA A 396 28.09 19.16 -12.15
CA ALA A 396 28.88 18.64 -11.04
C ALA A 396 28.16 18.76 -9.69
N ALA A 397 27.50 19.90 -9.44
CA ALA A 397 26.70 20.13 -8.25
C ALA A 397 25.54 19.11 -8.14
N PHE A 398 24.86 18.84 -9.26
CA PHE A 398 23.85 17.78 -9.33
C PHE A 398 24.42 16.42 -8.94
N ILE A 399 25.53 16.00 -9.55
CA ILE A 399 26.15 14.68 -9.30
C ILE A 399 26.53 14.53 -7.83
N ILE A 400 27.15 15.54 -7.23
CA ILE A 400 27.55 15.53 -5.81
C ILE A 400 26.32 15.38 -4.92
N TYR A 401 25.29 16.19 -5.16
CA TYR A 401 24.11 16.23 -4.31
C TYR A 401 23.25 14.95 -4.43
N ILE A 402 23.02 14.44 -5.64
CA ILE A 402 22.23 13.22 -5.83
C ILE A 402 22.97 11.98 -5.30
N THR A 403 24.30 11.96 -5.40
CA THR A 403 25.12 10.90 -4.80
C THR A 403 25.05 10.93 -3.28
N PHE A 404 25.05 12.12 -2.67
CA PHE A 404 24.78 12.26 -1.24
C PHE A 404 23.42 11.66 -0.86
N LEU A 405 22.34 11.94 -1.61
CA LEU A 405 21.02 11.40 -1.29
C LEU A 405 20.91 9.88 -1.42
N TRP A 406 21.59 9.25 -2.38
CA TRP A 406 21.51 7.79 -2.64
C TRP A 406 22.49 6.94 -1.83
N PHE A 407 23.65 7.48 -1.45
CA PHE A 407 24.72 6.75 -0.75
C PHE A 407 24.84 7.09 0.74
N THR A 408 23.98 7.97 1.26
CA THR A 408 23.84 8.18 2.70
C THR A 408 22.51 7.62 3.21
N ALA A 409 22.42 7.41 4.52
CA ALA A 409 21.31 6.72 5.19
C ALA A 409 20.99 7.42 6.52
N SER A 410 20.11 6.82 7.33
CA SER A 410 19.62 7.39 8.59
C SER A 410 20.70 7.73 9.63
N GLY A 411 21.90 7.16 9.52
CA GLY A 411 23.04 7.49 10.40
C GLY A 411 23.58 8.92 10.22
N ASN A 412 23.28 9.59 9.11
CA ASN A 412 23.68 10.99 8.89
C ASN A 412 22.54 11.95 9.27
N LYS A 413 22.80 12.83 10.25
CA LYS A 413 21.82 13.81 10.76
C LYS A 413 21.20 14.68 9.66
N ASN A 414 22.03 15.21 8.75
CA ASN A 414 21.53 16.09 7.68
C ASN A 414 20.59 15.36 6.72
N TRP A 415 20.91 14.09 6.40
CA TRP A 415 20.05 13.28 5.52
C TRP A 415 18.76 12.89 6.23
N LYS A 416 18.85 12.51 7.51
CA LYS A 416 17.71 12.19 8.38
C LYS A 416 16.73 13.37 8.47
N ASP A 417 17.23 14.58 8.67
CA ASP A 417 16.41 15.80 8.74
C ASP A 417 15.70 16.10 7.41
N ILE A 418 16.37 15.92 6.27
CA ILE A 418 15.75 16.10 4.94
C ILE A 418 14.61 15.10 4.71
N ALA A 419 14.81 13.84 5.12
CA ALA A 419 13.80 12.80 4.95
C ALA A 419 12.61 12.99 5.91
N LEU A 420 12.85 13.25 7.20
CA LEU A 420 11.80 13.45 8.21
C LEU A 420 10.99 14.74 7.99
N SER A 421 11.59 15.77 7.38
CA SER A 421 10.85 16.99 7.01
C SER A 421 10.00 16.86 5.75
N GLY A 422 10.00 15.70 5.08
CA GLY A 422 9.26 15.47 3.83
C GLY A 422 9.85 16.19 2.62
N TRP A 423 11.11 16.65 2.69
CA TRP A 423 11.77 17.41 1.62
C TRP A 423 12.51 16.54 0.59
N MET A 424 12.51 15.21 0.73
CA MET A 424 13.23 14.31 -0.18
C MET A 424 12.80 14.49 -1.65
N THR A 425 11.50 14.41 -1.93
CA THR A 425 10.95 14.54 -3.30
C THR A 425 11.20 15.92 -3.89
N ARG A 426 11.04 16.98 -3.08
CA ARG A 426 11.31 18.38 -3.47
C ARG A 426 12.78 18.59 -3.81
N SER A 427 13.67 18.02 -3.01
CA SER A 427 15.12 18.13 -3.19
C SER A 427 15.58 17.45 -4.48
N VAL A 428 15.05 16.26 -4.78
CA VAL A 428 15.32 15.55 -6.04
C VAL A 428 14.80 16.35 -7.24
N ALA A 429 13.61 16.94 -7.15
CA ALA A 429 13.04 17.76 -8.23
C ALA A 429 13.88 19.01 -8.50
N ILE A 430 14.35 19.71 -7.46
CA ILE A 430 15.23 20.89 -7.60
C ILE A 430 16.55 20.49 -8.26
N ALA A 431 17.17 19.38 -7.81
CA ALA A 431 18.41 18.88 -8.39
C ALA A 431 18.21 18.53 -9.89
N ALA A 432 17.11 17.87 -10.23
CA ALA A 432 16.79 17.54 -11.63
C ALA A 432 16.62 18.79 -12.51
N VAL A 433 16.03 19.87 -11.99
CA VAL A 433 15.90 21.14 -12.72
C VAL A 433 17.27 21.74 -13.03
N VAL A 434 18.22 21.70 -12.09
CA VAL A 434 19.61 22.16 -12.31
C VAL A 434 20.30 21.33 -13.40
N LEU A 435 20.09 20.01 -13.43
CA LEU A 435 20.65 19.15 -14.48
C LEU A 435 20.01 19.42 -15.85
N ARG A 436 18.68 19.57 -15.92
CA ARG A 436 17.95 19.86 -17.16
C ARG A 436 18.39 21.18 -17.78
N THR A 437 18.48 22.24 -16.98
CA THR A 437 18.94 23.55 -17.44
C THR A 437 20.39 23.53 -17.90
N SER A 438 21.26 22.79 -17.21
CA SER A 438 22.66 22.65 -17.60
C SER A 438 22.80 21.91 -18.95
N THR A 439 22.06 20.81 -19.12
CA THR A 439 22.13 19.97 -20.33
C THR A 439 21.50 20.65 -21.55
N THR A 440 20.44 21.45 -21.39
CA THR A 440 19.86 22.24 -22.51
C THR A 440 20.82 23.32 -22.99
N VAL A 441 21.49 24.03 -22.07
CA VAL A 441 22.53 25.02 -22.41
C VAL A 441 23.69 24.35 -23.15
N GLN A 442 24.19 23.22 -22.63
CA GLN A 442 25.27 22.46 -23.27
C GLN A 442 24.89 21.96 -24.66
N ALA A 443 23.68 21.43 -24.81
CA ALA A 443 23.16 20.93 -26.07
C ALA A 443 22.99 22.01 -27.14
N GLY A 444 22.47 23.19 -26.76
CA GLY A 444 22.34 24.32 -27.67
C GLY A 444 23.71 24.82 -28.15
N LEU A 445 24.67 24.94 -27.24
CA LEU A 445 26.05 25.32 -27.58
C LEU A 445 26.74 24.28 -28.48
N ALA A 446 26.60 22.99 -28.15
CA ALA A 446 27.15 21.91 -28.94
C ALA A 446 26.54 21.86 -30.36
N SER A 447 25.25 22.19 -30.49
CA SER A 447 24.56 22.27 -31.79
C SER A 447 25.12 23.40 -32.65
N SER A 448 25.33 24.59 -32.07
CA SER A 448 25.97 25.71 -32.78
C SER A 448 27.42 25.38 -33.16
N MET A 449 28.15 24.64 -32.31
CA MET A 449 29.51 24.16 -32.60
C MET A 449 29.54 23.13 -33.74
N LEU A 450 28.60 22.18 -33.77
CA LEU A 450 28.48 21.20 -34.86
C LEU A 450 28.12 21.86 -36.20
N ALA A 451 27.20 22.83 -36.19
CA ALA A 451 26.86 23.62 -37.37
C ALA A 451 28.07 24.41 -37.90
N ALA A 452 28.86 24.99 -37.01
CA ALA A 452 30.13 25.66 -37.36
C ALA A 452 31.14 24.69 -38.02
N VAL A 453 31.34 23.51 -37.44
CA VAL A 453 32.25 22.48 -38.00
C VAL A 453 31.76 22.00 -39.37
N ALA A 454 30.45 21.88 -39.55
CA ALA A 454 29.86 21.50 -40.83
C ALA A 454 30.17 22.54 -41.94
N LEU A 455 29.99 23.83 -41.65
CA LEU A 455 30.21 24.92 -42.60
C LEU A 455 31.69 25.11 -42.99
N GLU A 456 32.63 24.81 -42.09
CA GLU A 456 34.08 24.85 -42.36
C GLU A 456 34.67 23.49 -42.79
N SER A 457 33.83 22.46 -43.00
CA SER A 457 34.31 21.14 -43.41
C SER A 457 34.94 21.15 -44.81
N THR A 458 36.00 20.36 -45.00
CA THR A 458 36.73 20.27 -46.27
C THR A 458 35.92 19.70 -47.43
N THR A 459 34.86 18.95 -47.11
CA THR A 459 33.90 18.36 -48.06
C THR A 459 32.81 19.34 -48.49
N GLY A 460 32.55 20.37 -47.70
CA GLY A 460 31.49 21.35 -47.93
C GLY A 460 30.07 20.81 -47.67
N VAL A 461 29.12 21.74 -47.69
CA VAL A 461 27.69 21.55 -47.49
C VAL A 461 26.95 21.88 -48.78
N ALA A 462 25.80 21.28 -49.04
CA ALA A 462 24.98 21.65 -50.20
C ALA A 462 24.49 23.11 -50.09
N LEU A 463 24.53 23.87 -51.19
CA LEU A 463 24.15 25.29 -51.22
C LEU A 463 22.75 25.55 -50.64
N GLN A 464 21.78 24.67 -50.92
CA GLN A 464 20.42 24.76 -50.38
C GLN A 464 20.31 24.63 -48.84
N ASP A 465 21.32 24.05 -48.18
CA ASP A 465 21.29 23.77 -46.73
C ASP A 465 22.19 24.78 -45.96
N LEU A 466 22.86 25.69 -46.67
CA LEU A 466 23.81 26.68 -46.13
C LEU A 466 23.16 27.70 -45.20
N ALA A 467 22.04 28.31 -45.61
CA ALA A 467 21.40 29.39 -44.85
C ALA A 467 20.83 28.89 -43.50
N PRO A 468 20.10 27.75 -43.44
CA PRO A 468 19.65 27.20 -42.16
C PRO A 468 20.82 26.85 -41.23
N LEU A 469 21.87 26.20 -41.73
CA LEU A 469 23.04 25.85 -40.92
C LEU A 469 23.82 27.08 -40.44
N SER A 470 23.83 28.15 -41.22
CA SER A 470 24.42 29.44 -40.82
C SER A 470 23.62 30.07 -39.68
N LEU A 471 22.29 30.00 -39.73
CA LEU A 471 21.42 30.49 -38.67
C LEU A 471 21.58 29.66 -37.38
N MET A 472 21.68 28.33 -37.47
CA MET A 472 21.91 27.43 -36.33
C MET A 472 23.27 27.66 -35.63
N ARG A 473 24.23 28.25 -36.34
CA ARG A 473 25.50 28.68 -35.75
C ARG A 473 25.37 30.01 -35.01
N ALA A 474 24.48 30.90 -35.46
CA ALA A 474 24.24 32.21 -34.87
C ALA A 474 23.26 32.18 -33.69
N SER A 475 22.48 31.11 -33.53
CA SER A 475 21.51 30.94 -32.45
C SER A 475 21.58 29.55 -31.82
N SER A 476 21.03 29.39 -30.61
CA SER A 476 20.93 28.10 -29.92
C SER A 476 19.83 27.23 -30.54
N ALA A 477 20.15 26.51 -31.61
CA ALA A 477 19.24 25.53 -32.18
C ALA A 477 19.20 24.24 -31.36
N ALA A 478 18.08 23.54 -31.38
CA ALA A 478 17.96 22.24 -30.75
C ALA A 478 18.79 21.17 -31.51
N PRO A 479 19.42 20.20 -30.81
CA PRO A 479 20.31 19.21 -31.44
C PRO A 479 19.66 18.38 -32.54
N TYR A 480 18.38 18.02 -32.38
CA TYR A 480 17.64 17.24 -33.37
C TYR A 480 17.49 17.96 -34.71
N ALA A 481 17.54 19.30 -34.74
CA ALA A 481 17.38 20.06 -35.97
C ALA A 481 18.53 19.80 -36.96
N LEU A 482 19.73 19.42 -36.50
CA LEU A 482 20.84 19.02 -37.38
C LEU A 482 20.56 17.69 -38.10
N LEU A 483 19.73 16.81 -37.52
CA LEU A 483 19.36 15.51 -38.11
C LEU A 483 18.45 15.65 -39.33
N ALA A 484 17.77 16.80 -39.48
CA ALA A 484 16.95 17.11 -40.65
C ALA A 484 17.76 17.28 -41.95
N TYR A 485 19.10 17.31 -41.86
CA TYR A 485 20.00 17.50 -43.00
C TYR A 485 20.86 16.25 -43.27
N PRO A 486 20.27 15.11 -43.67
CA PRO A 486 21.00 13.84 -43.86
C PRO A 486 22.04 13.90 -44.98
N ARG A 487 21.92 14.88 -45.88
CA ARG A 487 22.88 15.11 -46.99
C ARG A 487 24.27 15.51 -46.49
N LEU A 488 24.38 16.00 -45.25
CA LEU A 488 25.65 16.34 -44.61
C LEU A 488 26.60 15.13 -44.52
N GLY A 489 26.08 13.89 -44.54
CA GLY A 489 26.85 12.66 -44.44
C GLY A 489 27.09 11.87 -45.74
N ARG A 490 26.62 12.34 -46.90
CA ARG A 490 26.55 11.50 -48.12
C ARG A 490 27.91 11.30 -48.83
N ASN A 491 28.85 12.26 -48.72
CA ASN A 491 30.09 12.27 -49.50
C ASN A 491 31.36 12.63 -48.67
N GLY A 492 31.59 11.99 -47.51
CA GLY A 492 32.83 12.17 -46.72
C GLY A 492 32.71 11.85 -45.22
N PRO A 493 33.72 12.18 -44.38
CA PRO A 493 33.72 11.90 -42.93
C PRO A 493 32.76 12.75 -42.09
N THR A 494 31.98 13.63 -42.73
CA THR A 494 31.02 14.53 -42.08
C THR A 494 29.79 13.83 -41.50
N TRP A 495 29.54 12.55 -41.83
CA TRP A 495 28.50 11.73 -41.18
C TRP A 495 28.72 11.59 -39.66
N VAL A 496 29.98 11.68 -39.19
CA VAL A 496 30.33 11.67 -37.77
C VAL A 496 29.68 12.82 -37.01
N LEU A 497 29.43 13.98 -37.66
CA LEU A 497 28.72 15.11 -37.05
C LEU A 497 27.25 14.78 -36.77
N LEU A 498 26.61 14.01 -37.67
CA LEU A 498 25.22 13.55 -37.47
C LEU A 498 25.13 12.52 -36.34
N VAL A 499 26.16 11.68 -36.15
CA VAL A 499 26.24 10.76 -35.01
C VAL A 499 26.33 11.53 -33.70
N TRP A 500 27.21 12.53 -33.60
CA TRP A 500 27.29 13.37 -32.40
C TRP A 500 25.99 14.14 -32.14
N ALA A 501 25.35 14.68 -33.18
CA ALA A 501 24.05 15.33 -33.06
C ALA A 501 22.97 14.35 -32.56
N ALA A 502 22.96 13.10 -33.05
CA ALA A 502 22.03 12.07 -32.59
C ALA A 502 22.27 11.70 -31.12
N ILE A 503 23.53 11.48 -30.71
CA ILE A 503 23.89 11.18 -29.32
C ILE A 503 23.46 12.30 -28.37
N ILE A 504 23.78 13.55 -28.73
CA ILE A 504 23.37 14.72 -27.91
C ILE A 504 21.85 14.83 -27.88
N SER A 505 21.16 14.62 -29.00
CA SER A 505 19.70 14.68 -29.02
C SER A 505 19.04 13.59 -28.16
N ILE A 506 19.48 12.33 -28.27
CA ILE A 506 18.95 11.21 -27.47
C ILE A 506 19.20 11.44 -25.99
N THR A 507 20.43 11.81 -25.61
CA THR A 507 20.77 12.08 -24.21
C THR A 507 20.01 13.28 -23.65
N THR A 508 19.83 14.36 -24.41
CA THR A 508 19.04 15.52 -23.95
C THR A 508 17.59 15.18 -23.71
N VAL A 509 16.94 14.44 -24.61
CA VAL A 509 15.55 14.01 -24.44
C VAL A 509 15.42 13.12 -23.21
N LEU A 510 16.30 12.13 -23.04
CA LEU A 510 16.31 11.26 -21.87
C LEU A 510 16.51 12.05 -20.57
N LEU A 511 17.46 12.98 -20.55
CA LEU A 511 17.76 13.80 -19.38
C LEU A 511 16.66 14.82 -19.06
N GLN A 512 15.72 15.13 -19.97
CA GLN A 512 14.50 15.88 -19.61
C GLN A 512 13.61 15.10 -18.64
N PHE A 513 13.63 13.78 -18.65
CA PHE A 513 12.84 12.95 -17.75
C PHE A 513 13.57 12.59 -16.44
N THR A 514 14.69 13.25 -16.13
CA THR A 514 15.50 13.01 -14.92
C THR A 514 14.70 12.99 -13.61
N SER A 515 13.82 13.98 -13.37
CA SER A 515 13.01 13.98 -12.14
C SER A 515 12.07 12.78 -12.08
N THR A 516 11.47 12.39 -13.20
CA THR A 516 10.57 11.24 -13.27
C THR A 516 11.32 9.94 -13.04
N ILE A 517 12.48 9.77 -13.66
CA ILE A 517 13.33 8.58 -13.51
C ILE A 517 13.81 8.44 -12.07
N LEU A 518 14.29 9.53 -11.44
CA LEU A 518 14.76 9.50 -10.04
C LEU A 518 13.62 9.33 -9.03
N LEU A 519 12.48 9.99 -9.23
CA LEU A 519 11.33 9.87 -8.34
C LEU A 519 10.68 8.48 -8.41
N ALA A 520 10.83 7.74 -9.52
CA ALA A 520 10.37 6.36 -9.61
C ALA A 520 11.08 5.41 -8.62
N ASP A 521 12.20 5.83 -8.04
CA ASP A 521 12.97 5.09 -7.04
C ASP A 521 12.80 5.67 -5.62
N VAL A 522 12.04 6.76 -5.48
CA VAL A 522 11.72 7.36 -4.17
C VAL A 522 10.37 6.82 -3.73
N ASN A 523 10.38 5.96 -2.72
CA ASN A 523 9.22 5.28 -2.19
C ASN A 523 9.23 5.34 -0.65
N ALA A 524 8.16 4.88 0.00
CA ALA A 524 8.05 4.88 1.45
C ALA A 524 9.04 3.89 2.09
N GLY A 525 9.93 4.40 2.94
CA GLY A 525 10.82 3.62 3.79
C GLY A 525 10.69 4.00 5.26
N TYR A 526 11.30 3.20 6.13
CA TYR A 526 11.21 3.37 7.58
C TYR A 526 12.50 3.96 8.14
N ILE A 527 12.42 5.05 8.89
CA ILE A 527 13.59 5.69 9.51
C ILE A 527 13.51 5.49 11.02
N PRO A 528 14.57 4.97 11.68
CA PRO A 528 14.60 4.87 13.13
C PRO A 528 14.66 6.28 13.74
N SER A 529 13.64 6.63 14.52
CA SER A 529 13.61 7.85 15.32
C SER A 529 14.62 7.79 16.46
N ASP A 530 15.00 8.98 16.95
CA ASP A 530 15.79 9.06 18.18
C ASP A 530 14.92 8.70 19.39
N LEU A 531 15.58 8.27 20.48
CA LEU A 531 14.89 7.95 21.73
C LEU A 531 14.22 9.21 22.31
N SER A 532 12.93 9.08 22.57
CA SER A 532 12.08 10.13 23.15
C SER A 532 11.46 9.67 24.47
N PRO A 533 11.26 10.57 25.45
CA PRO A 533 10.56 10.22 26.68
C PRO A 533 9.11 9.83 26.39
N TYR A 534 8.71 8.67 26.89
CA TYR A 534 7.37 8.12 26.80
C TYR A 534 6.86 7.81 28.21
N ALA A 535 5.76 8.45 28.60
CA ALA A 535 5.14 8.26 29.90
C ALA A 535 3.81 7.53 29.76
N TYR A 536 3.64 6.47 30.54
CA TYR A 536 2.39 5.73 30.63
C TYR A 536 2.00 5.51 32.08
N VAL A 537 0.70 5.34 32.31
CA VAL A 537 0.16 4.94 33.60
C VAL A 537 -0.10 3.44 33.55
N LEU A 538 0.43 2.77 34.56
CA LEU A 538 0.22 1.35 34.77
C LEU A 538 -1.22 1.14 35.27
N PRO A 539 -1.97 0.16 34.75
CA PRO A 539 -3.36 -0.04 35.17
C PRO A 539 -3.46 -0.21 36.69
N GLU A 540 -4.28 0.62 37.36
CA GLU A 540 -4.63 0.37 38.76
C GLU A 540 -5.49 -0.90 38.85
N LEU A 541 -5.17 -1.77 39.82
CA LEU A 541 -5.83 -3.07 40.11
C LEU A 541 -7.32 -2.95 40.53
N LEU A 542 -8.04 -1.89 40.15
CA LEU A 542 -9.39 -1.58 40.61
C LEU A 542 -10.47 -2.57 40.11
N PHE A 543 -10.15 -3.49 39.20
CA PHE A 543 -10.99 -4.64 38.87
C PHE A 543 -10.46 -5.93 39.49
N ARG A 544 -10.65 -6.07 40.81
CA ARG A 544 -10.61 -7.36 41.53
C ARG A 544 -11.87 -8.19 41.19
N GLY A 545 -12.22 -8.29 39.91
CA GLY A 545 -13.40 -8.97 39.40
C GLY A 545 -13.01 -10.18 38.55
N SER A 546 -12.82 -11.33 39.21
CA SER A 546 -12.67 -12.67 38.61
C SER A 546 -11.55 -12.83 37.56
N LEU A 547 -10.28 -12.74 37.99
CA LEU A 547 -9.12 -13.21 37.23
C LEU A 547 -9.11 -14.75 37.20
N THR A 548 -10.00 -15.35 36.41
CA THR A 548 -9.96 -16.76 36.04
C THR A 548 -9.33 -16.86 34.66
N ALA A 549 -8.38 -17.78 34.49
CA ALA A 549 -7.63 -17.97 33.26
C ALA A 549 -8.49 -17.87 31.98
N ASN A 550 -8.08 -17.03 31.03
CA ASN A 550 -8.85 -16.69 29.84
C ASN A 550 -8.67 -17.70 28.70
N TRP A 551 -8.76 -18.99 29.03
CA TRP A 551 -8.71 -20.08 28.04
C TRP A 551 -9.79 -19.96 26.97
N ARG A 552 -10.85 -19.18 27.21
CA ARG A 552 -12.01 -18.97 26.32
C ARG A 552 -11.84 -17.85 25.30
N SER A 553 -10.78 -17.05 25.39
CA SER A 553 -10.51 -15.97 24.43
C SER A 553 -9.08 -16.08 23.93
N ALA A 554 -8.93 -16.24 22.62
CA ALA A 554 -7.62 -16.12 21.99
C ALA A 554 -7.26 -14.63 21.75
N PRO A 555 -5.96 -14.28 21.70
CA PRO A 555 -5.52 -12.95 21.27
C PRO A 555 -5.98 -12.66 19.85
N ARG A 556 -6.37 -11.43 19.50
CA ARG A 556 -6.77 -11.08 18.12
C ARG A 556 -6.44 -9.63 17.80
N PRO A 557 -5.38 -9.31 17.03
CA PRO A 557 -4.28 -10.17 16.52
C PRO A 557 -3.30 -10.64 17.64
N TRP A 558 -2.29 -11.49 17.34
CA TRP A 558 -1.31 -11.94 18.35
C TRP A 558 -0.26 -10.85 18.62
N PRO A 559 -0.14 -10.33 19.85
CA PRO A 559 0.78 -9.24 20.16
C PRO A 559 2.25 -9.58 19.93
N ILE A 560 3.03 -8.60 19.48
CA ILE A 560 4.48 -8.68 19.45
C ILE A 560 5.03 -8.56 20.88
N PHE A 561 6.04 -9.38 21.18
CA PHE A 561 6.80 -9.37 22.44
C PHE A 561 8.30 -9.37 22.14
N ALA A 562 9.11 -9.06 23.15
CA ALA A 562 10.55 -9.22 23.07
C ALA A 562 10.97 -10.56 23.67
N GLU A 563 11.90 -11.26 23.04
CA GLU A 563 12.34 -12.58 23.49
C GLU A 563 13.85 -12.62 23.67
N TYR A 564 14.26 -13.28 24.75
CA TYR A 564 15.62 -13.75 24.98
C TYR A 564 15.59 -15.27 25.13
N THR A 565 16.36 -15.97 24.30
CA THR A 565 16.51 -17.41 24.36
C THR A 565 17.89 -17.78 24.89
N GLY A 566 17.91 -18.66 25.88
CA GLY A 566 19.12 -19.28 26.44
C GLY A 566 19.28 -20.72 25.97
N ASN A 567 20.38 -21.36 26.38
CA ASN A 567 20.66 -22.75 26.06
C ASN A 567 19.85 -23.72 26.96
N GLY A 568 19.76 -24.98 26.55
CA GLY A 568 19.19 -26.06 27.35
C GLY A 568 17.83 -26.59 26.88
N SER A 569 17.53 -26.51 25.57
CA SER A 569 16.38 -27.20 24.99
C SER A 569 16.67 -28.70 24.79
N ALA A 570 15.62 -29.52 24.93
CA ALA A 570 15.67 -30.96 24.73
C ALA A 570 14.51 -31.40 23.83
N ASP A 571 14.81 -32.27 22.87
CA ASP A 571 13.95 -32.57 21.73
C ASP A 571 12.99 -33.76 21.94
N GLY A 572 12.97 -34.35 23.14
CA GLY A 572 12.13 -35.48 23.47
C GLY A 572 12.83 -36.83 23.54
N SER A 573 13.99 -37.00 22.90
CA SER A 573 14.63 -38.31 22.65
C SER A 573 14.88 -39.19 23.88
N LEU A 574 15.05 -38.57 25.06
CA LEU A 574 15.31 -39.21 26.34
C LEU A 574 14.03 -39.44 27.18
N GLY A 575 12.84 -39.19 26.62
CA GLY A 575 11.57 -39.30 27.33
C GLY A 575 11.13 -38.02 28.05
N TYR A 576 11.76 -36.89 27.73
CA TYR A 576 11.35 -35.55 28.13
C TYR A 576 11.67 -34.51 27.05
N SER A 577 10.82 -33.49 26.91
CA SER A 577 11.09 -32.27 26.15
C SER A 577 11.31 -31.08 27.08
N ASP A 578 12.14 -30.16 26.63
CA ASP A 578 12.41 -28.89 27.30
C ASP A 578 12.51 -27.79 26.25
N THR A 579 11.74 -26.72 26.41
CA THR A 579 11.85 -25.55 25.52
C THR A 579 13.12 -24.73 25.76
N GLY A 580 13.84 -24.98 26.85
CA GLY A 580 15.02 -24.24 27.27
C GLY A 580 14.67 -22.92 27.97
N SER A 581 15.68 -22.21 28.46
CA SER A 581 15.46 -20.91 29.10
C SER A 581 14.92 -19.89 28.08
N MET A 582 13.71 -19.38 28.31
CA MET A 582 13.05 -18.46 27.41
C MET A 582 12.36 -17.35 28.17
N MET A 583 12.79 -16.12 27.94
CA MET A 583 12.27 -14.94 28.63
C MET A 583 11.54 -14.08 27.62
N ARG A 584 10.26 -13.80 27.88
CA ARG A 584 9.40 -13.01 27.00
C ARG A 584 8.91 -11.77 27.70
N ALA A 585 9.29 -10.61 27.19
CA ALA A 585 8.84 -9.33 27.70
C ALA A 585 7.64 -8.80 26.92
N LEU A 586 6.57 -8.45 27.65
CA LEU A 586 5.38 -7.82 27.09
C LEU A 586 5.53 -6.31 27.27
N LEU A 587 5.67 -5.56 26.19
CA LEU A 587 5.91 -4.13 26.28
C LEU A 587 4.60 -3.38 26.59
N PRO A 588 4.62 -2.26 27.32
CA PRO A 588 3.39 -1.61 27.83
C PRO A 588 2.67 -0.75 26.77
N PHE A 589 2.09 -1.39 25.74
CA PHE A 589 1.44 -0.69 24.63
C PHE A 589 0.06 -1.27 24.30
N SER A 590 -0.98 -0.43 24.34
CA SER A 590 -2.37 -0.85 24.02
C SER A 590 -2.59 -1.04 22.52
N ASP A 591 -1.95 -0.21 21.69
CA ASP A 591 -2.22 -0.14 20.26
C ASP A 591 -1.28 -1.05 19.41
N THR A 592 -1.86 -1.73 18.42
CA THR A 592 -1.13 -2.63 17.50
C THR A 592 -0.09 -1.89 16.68
N ARG A 593 -0.41 -0.68 16.21
CA ARG A 593 0.55 0.13 15.43
C ARG A 593 1.73 0.54 16.30
N SER A 594 1.47 1.00 17.53
CA SER A 594 2.55 1.29 18.47
C SER A 594 3.47 0.09 18.71
N ARG A 595 2.95 -1.13 18.86
CA ARG A 595 3.78 -2.35 19.03
C ARG A 595 4.58 -2.73 17.79
N SER A 596 3.99 -2.53 16.62
CA SER A 596 4.55 -2.90 15.32
C SER A 596 5.73 -2.02 14.90
N PHE A 597 5.70 -0.74 15.27
CA PHE A 597 6.66 0.27 14.81
C PHE A 597 7.80 0.57 15.80
N ILE A 598 7.91 -0.12 16.93
CA ILE A 598 9.01 0.11 17.89
C ILE A 598 10.35 -0.28 17.26
N HIS A 599 11.29 0.66 17.25
CA HIS A 599 12.69 0.42 16.92
C HIS A 599 13.53 0.13 18.18
N THR A 600 13.34 0.91 19.24
CA THR A 600 14.04 0.73 20.52
C THR A 600 13.16 1.13 21.68
N TYR A 601 13.16 0.32 22.74
CA TYR A 601 12.46 0.59 23.98
C TYR A 601 13.38 0.35 25.18
N GLU A 602 13.45 1.31 26.10
CA GLU A 602 14.19 1.19 27.36
C GLU A 602 13.29 1.62 28.53
N GLY A 603 12.96 0.67 29.40
CA GLY A 603 12.07 0.93 30.53
C GLY A 603 11.56 -0.35 31.22
N PRO A 604 10.74 -0.18 32.28
CA PRO A 604 10.11 -1.28 32.98
C PRO A 604 9.07 -2.03 32.12
N ALA A 605 9.25 -3.34 31.97
CA ALA A 605 8.25 -4.21 31.35
C ALA A 605 8.14 -5.56 32.08
N PRO A 606 6.95 -6.20 32.11
CA PRO A 606 6.79 -7.57 32.59
C PRO A 606 7.53 -8.55 31.70
N VAL A 607 8.38 -9.39 32.30
CA VAL A 607 9.12 -10.48 31.67
C VAL A 607 8.62 -11.80 32.25
N VAL A 608 8.15 -12.68 31.37
CA VAL A 608 7.63 -14.01 31.68
C VAL A 608 8.69 -15.05 31.35
N ASP A 609 8.97 -15.96 32.29
CA ASP A 609 9.78 -17.15 32.05
C ASP A 609 8.91 -18.24 31.40
N ALA A 610 8.94 -18.30 30.07
CA ALA A 610 8.10 -19.19 29.28
C ALA A 610 8.69 -20.62 29.14
N ARG A 611 9.67 -21.01 29.97
CA ARG A 611 10.21 -22.37 29.93
C ARG A 611 9.15 -23.40 30.35
N THR A 612 9.03 -24.46 29.56
CA THR A 612 8.14 -25.59 29.84
C THR A 612 8.90 -26.89 29.65
N ILE A 613 8.79 -27.79 30.63
CA ILE A 613 9.37 -29.13 30.58
C ILE A 613 8.21 -30.13 30.55
N CYS A 614 8.13 -30.98 29.54
CA CYS A 614 7.15 -32.08 29.52
C CYS A 614 7.87 -33.41 29.63
N ILE A 615 7.44 -34.23 30.57
CA ILE A 615 8.04 -35.53 30.88
C ILE A 615 7.04 -36.64 30.64
N ARG A 616 7.55 -37.82 30.25
CA ARG A 616 6.75 -39.03 30.24
C ARG A 616 6.46 -39.48 31.68
N PRO A 617 5.20 -39.48 32.15
CA PRO A 617 4.88 -39.83 33.53
C PRO A 617 4.85 -41.34 33.75
N ASN A 618 5.02 -41.76 35.01
CA ASN A 618 4.67 -43.09 35.50
C ASN A 618 3.33 -43.02 36.24
N ILE A 619 2.32 -43.76 35.76
CA ILE A 619 0.95 -43.71 36.29
C ILE A 619 0.57 -45.06 36.91
N THR A 620 0.05 -45.05 38.14
CA THR A 620 -0.38 -46.26 38.86
C THR A 620 -1.80 -46.11 39.41
N ASN A 621 -2.43 -47.22 39.82
CA ASN A 621 -3.77 -47.25 40.42
C ASN A 621 -4.88 -46.58 39.58
N THR A 622 -4.87 -46.79 38.26
CA THR A 622 -5.86 -46.16 37.38
C THR A 622 -7.24 -46.79 37.40
N ARG A 623 -8.26 -45.95 37.50
CA ARG A 623 -9.67 -46.37 37.52
C ARG A 623 -10.52 -45.34 36.79
N ILE A 624 -11.52 -45.82 36.06
CA ILE A 624 -12.53 -44.98 35.43
C ILE A 624 -13.75 -45.03 36.32
N LEU A 625 -14.12 -43.89 36.91
CA LEU A 625 -15.29 -43.80 37.79
C LEU A 625 -16.41 -43.03 37.05
N PRO A 626 -17.58 -43.65 36.82
CA PRO A 626 -18.77 -42.92 36.44
C PRO A 626 -19.36 -42.22 37.68
N ASN A 627 -19.73 -40.95 37.56
CA ASN A 627 -20.42 -40.26 38.66
C ASN A 627 -21.84 -40.84 38.85
N ASN A 628 -22.18 -41.28 40.06
CA ASN A 628 -23.42 -42.01 40.34
C ASN A 628 -24.68 -41.12 40.39
N THR A 629 -24.53 -39.79 40.35
CA THR A 629 -25.63 -38.83 40.56
C THR A 629 -26.13 -38.12 39.29
N ALA A 630 -25.48 -38.31 38.14
CA ALA A 630 -25.89 -37.77 36.85
C ALA A 630 -25.73 -38.83 35.73
N PRO A 631 -26.59 -38.88 34.70
CA PRO A 631 -26.51 -39.92 33.67
C PRO A 631 -25.20 -39.79 32.90
N LEU A 632 -24.49 -40.90 32.62
CA LEU A 632 -23.49 -41.21 31.57
C LEU A 632 -22.50 -40.14 31.01
N TYR A 633 -22.51 -38.90 31.49
CA TYR A 633 -21.88 -37.71 30.89
C TYR A 633 -20.81 -37.08 31.81
N ASP A 634 -20.44 -37.75 32.91
CA ASP A 634 -19.41 -37.30 33.86
C ASP A 634 -18.51 -38.50 34.20
N LEU A 635 -17.65 -38.84 33.24
CA LEU A 635 -16.71 -39.95 33.31
C LEU A 635 -15.32 -39.39 33.65
N LYS A 636 -14.71 -39.82 34.74
CA LYS A 636 -13.39 -39.31 35.17
C LYS A 636 -12.34 -40.42 35.23
N ILE A 637 -11.13 -40.07 34.81
CA ILE A 637 -9.95 -40.93 34.94
C ILE A 637 -9.23 -40.57 36.23
N HIS A 638 -9.18 -41.51 37.15
CA HIS A 638 -8.42 -41.39 38.39
C HIS A 638 -7.15 -42.22 38.30
N GLY A 639 -6.07 -41.74 38.91
CA GLY A 639 -4.80 -42.46 39.02
C GLY A 639 -3.84 -41.77 39.97
N ASN A 640 -2.66 -42.34 40.16
CA ASN A 640 -1.54 -41.73 40.89
C ASN A 640 -0.37 -41.53 39.92
N ILE A 641 0.16 -40.32 39.83
CA ILE A 641 1.19 -39.94 38.88
C ILE A 641 2.52 -39.67 39.59
N SER A 642 3.63 -40.09 38.98
CA SER A 642 5.00 -39.94 39.50
C SER A 642 6.01 -39.82 38.36
N VAL A 643 7.24 -39.39 38.65
CA VAL A 643 8.34 -39.39 37.68
C VAL A 643 8.95 -40.80 37.62
N PRO A 644 9.24 -41.36 36.43
CA PRO A 644 9.89 -42.66 36.32
C PRO A 644 11.30 -42.69 36.96
N ASP A 645 11.61 -43.73 37.73
CA ASP A 645 12.89 -43.87 38.44
C ASP A 645 14.12 -43.81 37.52
N GLY A 646 14.01 -44.31 36.28
CA GLY A 646 15.09 -44.26 35.29
C GLY A 646 15.30 -42.90 34.64
N LEU A 647 14.29 -42.02 34.67
CA LEU A 647 14.33 -40.68 34.07
C LEU A 647 14.78 -39.61 35.08
N LEU A 648 14.51 -39.83 36.37
CA LEU A 648 14.78 -38.89 37.45
C LEU A 648 16.25 -38.43 37.52
N PRO A 649 17.29 -39.30 37.42
CA PRO A 649 18.68 -38.87 37.46
C PRO A 649 19.08 -37.97 36.29
N VAL A 650 18.51 -38.21 35.10
CA VAL A 650 18.78 -37.41 33.90
C VAL A 650 18.13 -36.03 34.02
N LEU A 651 16.88 -35.97 34.49
CA LEU A 651 16.20 -34.70 34.73
C LEU A 651 16.93 -33.83 35.74
N LEU A 652 17.41 -34.40 36.84
CA LEU A 652 18.18 -33.69 37.88
C LEU A 652 19.54 -33.18 37.38
N ALA A 653 20.13 -33.82 36.36
CA ALA A 653 21.44 -33.45 35.83
C ALA A 653 21.34 -32.41 34.70
N GLU A 654 20.35 -32.53 33.81
CA GLU A 654 20.27 -31.77 32.56
C GLU A 654 19.25 -30.62 32.60
N THR A 655 18.35 -30.59 33.59
CA THR A 655 17.24 -29.62 33.67
C THR A 655 17.19 -28.96 35.07
N PRO A 656 16.47 -27.84 35.25
CA PRO A 656 16.26 -27.26 36.58
C PRO A 656 15.30 -28.07 37.44
N PHE A 657 14.86 -29.25 37.01
CA PHE A 657 13.99 -30.11 37.82
C PHE A 657 14.63 -30.43 39.17
N ALA A 658 13.88 -30.29 40.26
CA ALA A 658 14.36 -30.59 41.61
C ALA A 658 13.58 -31.74 42.25
N ASP A 659 12.25 -31.67 42.26
CA ASP A 659 11.40 -32.66 42.92
C ASP A 659 9.94 -32.61 42.43
N PHE A 660 9.24 -33.75 42.51
CA PHE A 660 7.81 -33.89 42.27
C PHE A 660 7.23 -34.99 43.16
N GLU A 661 6.37 -34.60 44.11
CA GLU A 661 5.72 -35.57 44.99
C GLU A 661 4.65 -36.38 44.23
N PRO A 662 4.58 -37.72 44.41
CA PRO A 662 3.55 -38.54 43.78
C PRO A 662 2.14 -38.03 44.12
N THR A 663 1.37 -37.67 43.09
CA THR A 663 0.09 -36.97 43.25
C THR A 663 -1.06 -37.81 42.67
N ALA A 664 -2.17 -37.91 43.39
CA ALA A 664 -3.40 -38.50 42.86
C ALA A 664 -4.15 -37.51 41.96
N PHE A 665 -4.51 -37.91 40.75
CA PHE A 665 -5.27 -37.08 39.80
C PHE A 665 -6.68 -37.65 39.55
N ALA A 666 -7.58 -36.78 39.10
CA ALA A 666 -8.96 -37.09 38.74
C ALA A 666 -9.41 -36.14 37.61
N CYS A 667 -9.15 -36.52 36.37
CA CYS A 667 -9.28 -35.65 35.19
C CYS A 667 -10.40 -36.12 34.25
N GLU A 668 -11.02 -35.19 33.54
CA GLU A 668 -12.03 -35.48 32.52
C GLU A 668 -11.31 -35.81 31.18
N PRO A 669 -11.63 -36.93 30.52
CA PRO A 669 -11.13 -37.23 29.17
C PRO A 669 -11.92 -36.47 28.11
N SER A 670 -11.52 -36.58 26.83
CA SER A 670 -12.27 -35.95 25.74
C SER A 670 -13.68 -36.52 25.59
N TRP A 671 -14.60 -35.75 25.02
CA TRP A 671 -15.98 -36.13 24.76
C TRP A 671 -16.07 -37.32 23.79
N ASN A 672 -15.18 -37.37 22.80
CA ASN A 672 -15.08 -38.53 21.91
C ASN A 672 -14.74 -39.82 22.69
N PHE A 673 -13.87 -39.75 23.71
CA PHE A 673 -13.64 -40.88 24.61
C PHE A 673 -14.90 -41.25 25.39
N ILE A 674 -15.61 -40.27 25.95
CA ILE A 674 -16.86 -40.49 26.71
C ILE A 674 -17.93 -41.13 25.81
N ARG A 675 -18.06 -40.66 24.57
CA ARG A 675 -19.00 -41.17 23.56
C ARG A 675 -18.65 -42.59 23.16
N ASP A 676 -17.38 -42.90 22.91
CA ASP A 676 -16.95 -44.24 22.51
C ASP A 676 -17.04 -45.24 23.68
N TYR A 677 -16.92 -44.76 24.92
CA TYR A 677 -17.14 -45.51 26.16
C TYR A 677 -18.64 -45.76 26.43
N GLY A 678 -19.49 -44.76 26.17
CA GLY A 678 -20.95 -44.85 26.17
C GLY A 678 -21.44 -45.66 24.96
N GLN A 679 -22.60 -46.32 25.05
CA GLN A 679 -23.08 -47.19 23.95
C GLN A 679 -23.58 -46.44 22.70
N ASP A 680 -23.37 -45.12 22.60
CA ASP A 680 -23.78 -44.27 21.47
C ASP A 680 -22.69 -44.23 20.37
N LYS A 681 -22.40 -45.42 19.80
CA LYS A 681 -21.40 -45.57 18.73
C LYS A 681 -21.91 -44.99 17.41
N VAL A 682 -21.42 -43.81 17.02
CA VAL A 682 -21.60 -43.27 15.65
C VAL A 682 -20.35 -43.59 14.85
N ALA A 683 -20.51 -44.16 13.65
CA ALA A 683 -19.38 -44.48 12.78
C ALA A 683 -18.67 -43.20 12.32
N GLY A 684 -17.38 -43.09 12.64
CA GLY A 684 -16.54 -41.96 12.25
C GLY A 684 -15.12 -42.13 12.77
N ARG A 685 -14.13 -41.65 12.02
CA ARG A 685 -12.76 -41.48 12.52
C ARG A 685 -12.78 -40.25 13.43
N THR A 686 -12.34 -40.37 14.69
CA THR A 686 -12.14 -39.17 15.51
C THR A 686 -11.06 -38.30 14.87
N SER A 687 -11.04 -37.01 15.20
CA SER A 687 -9.93 -36.16 14.80
C SER A 687 -8.62 -36.82 15.29
N ALA A 688 -7.51 -36.62 14.58
CA ALA A 688 -6.27 -37.36 14.88
C ALA A 688 -5.69 -37.06 16.29
N TRP A 689 -6.24 -36.08 17.02
CA TRP A 689 -5.79 -35.63 18.33
C TRP A 689 -6.97 -35.01 19.11
N ASP A 690 -7.66 -35.79 19.95
CA ASP A 690 -8.65 -35.23 20.89
C ASP A 690 -7.96 -34.99 22.24
N LEU A 691 -7.60 -33.74 22.53
CA LEU A 691 -6.65 -33.38 23.60
C LEU A 691 -7.34 -32.70 24.79
N THR A 692 -7.14 -33.18 26.01
CA THR A 692 -7.58 -32.44 27.22
C THR A 692 -6.39 -32.02 28.07
N VAL A 693 -6.50 -30.85 28.71
CA VAL A 693 -5.51 -30.33 29.65
C VAL A 693 -6.13 -30.35 31.03
N CYS A 694 -5.53 -31.11 31.94
CA CYS A 694 -5.94 -31.21 33.33
C CYS A 694 -4.98 -30.42 34.23
N ASP A 695 -5.53 -29.49 35.00
CA ASP A 695 -4.77 -28.65 35.93
C ASP A 695 -4.84 -29.26 37.33
N PHE A 696 -3.68 -29.56 37.93
CA PHE A 696 -3.64 -30.12 39.28
C PHE A 696 -3.87 -29.09 40.39
N GLY A 697 -3.92 -27.79 40.02
CA GLY A 697 -4.11 -26.69 40.93
C GLY A 697 -3.03 -26.64 42.02
N PRO A 698 -3.31 -26.01 43.17
CA PRO A 698 -2.33 -25.90 44.26
C PRO A 698 -2.08 -27.23 45.00
N SER A 699 -2.82 -28.30 44.66
CA SER A 699 -2.74 -29.60 45.36
C SER A 699 -1.51 -30.42 44.97
N ALA A 700 -0.88 -30.09 43.84
CA ALA A 700 0.36 -30.68 43.37
C ALA A 700 1.36 -29.56 43.06
N GLN A 701 2.57 -29.65 43.61
CA GLN A 701 3.63 -28.67 43.35
C GLN A 701 4.90 -29.40 42.93
N ALA A 702 5.43 -29.02 41.77
CA ALA A 702 6.79 -29.42 41.40
C ALA A 702 7.77 -28.31 41.83
N LYS A 703 9.00 -28.72 42.17
CA LYS A 703 10.09 -27.79 42.49
C LYS A 703 11.03 -27.72 41.30
N LEU A 704 11.28 -26.50 40.80
CA LEU A 704 12.32 -26.21 39.84
C LEU A 704 13.38 -25.30 40.50
N GLN A 705 14.67 -25.62 40.32
CA GLN A 705 15.78 -24.76 40.68
C GLN A 705 15.85 -23.58 39.72
N ALA A 706 15.46 -22.39 40.18
CA ALA A 706 15.53 -21.19 39.39
C ALA A 706 16.98 -20.69 39.24
N ASN A 707 17.68 -21.16 38.21
CA ASN A 707 19.08 -20.77 37.96
C ASN A 707 19.24 -19.28 37.63
N PHE A 708 18.23 -18.71 36.96
CA PHE A 708 18.18 -17.30 36.58
C PHE A 708 17.67 -16.42 37.73
N TRP A 709 16.58 -16.86 38.38
CA TRP A 709 15.95 -16.18 39.52
C TRP A 709 16.43 -16.72 40.87
N LYS A 710 17.75 -16.76 41.13
CA LYS A 710 18.35 -17.46 42.30
C LYS A 710 17.74 -17.12 43.68
N ASN A 711 17.02 -16.01 43.81
CA ASN A 711 16.35 -15.56 45.04
C ASN A 711 14.83 -15.81 45.06
N PHE A 712 14.25 -16.39 44.02
CA PHE A 712 12.82 -16.60 43.84
C PHE A 712 12.55 -18.08 43.50
N SER A 713 12.50 -18.94 44.52
CA SER A 713 12.02 -20.32 44.36
C SER A 713 10.52 -20.36 44.68
N SER A 714 9.69 -20.27 43.65
CA SER A 714 8.24 -20.49 43.78
C SER A 714 7.89 -21.90 43.30
N PRO A 715 6.96 -22.60 43.97
CA PRO A 715 6.43 -23.87 43.48
C PRO A 715 5.63 -23.66 42.20
N ILE A 716 5.73 -24.60 41.26
CA ILE A 716 5.00 -24.54 39.98
C ILE A 716 3.83 -25.53 39.95
N THR A 717 2.75 -25.17 39.25
CA THR A 717 1.59 -26.04 39.05
C THR A 717 1.78 -26.95 37.84
N PRO A 718 1.68 -28.28 38.01
CA PRO A 718 1.81 -29.23 36.91
C PRO A 718 0.49 -29.38 36.13
N PHE A 719 0.61 -29.59 34.82
CA PHE A 719 -0.50 -29.84 33.91
C PHE A 719 -0.36 -31.22 33.26
N LEU A 720 -1.44 -31.98 33.18
CA LEU A 720 -1.47 -33.29 32.52
C LEU A 720 -2.18 -33.16 31.16
N LEU A 721 -1.45 -33.46 30.09
CA LEU A 721 -1.99 -33.60 28.74
C LEU A 721 -2.52 -35.02 28.54
N ILE A 722 -3.78 -35.13 28.09
CA ILE A 722 -4.44 -36.41 27.81
C ILE A 722 -4.89 -36.40 26.34
N ASN A 723 -4.31 -37.25 25.51
CA ASN A 723 -4.70 -37.40 24.10
C ASN A 723 -5.46 -38.70 23.88
N TYR A 724 -6.68 -38.60 23.35
CA TYR A 724 -7.44 -39.75 22.88
C TYR A 724 -7.42 -39.84 21.35
N THR A 725 -7.16 -41.04 20.86
CA THR A 725 -7.26 -41.38 19.45
C THR A 725 -8.11 -42.64 19.32
N GLY A 726 -9.20 -42.56 18.55
CA GLY A 726 -10.17 -43.65 18.44
C GLY A 726 -10.60 -43.92 17.01
N TYR A 727 -10.68 -45.21 16.66
CA TYR A 727 -11.32 -45.66 15.43
C TYR A 727 -12.42 -46.67 15.77
N VAL A 728 -13.67 -46.31 15.49
CA VAL A 728 -14.82 -47.20 15.71
C VAL A 728 -15.32 -47.71 14.36
N ASP A 729 -15.07 -48.98 14.07
CA ASP A 729 -15.62 -49.68 12.90
C ASP A 729 -17.13 -49.92 13.09
N GLN A 730 -17.90 -49.62 12.04
CA GLN A 730 -19.36 -49.65 12.02
C GLN A 730 -19.93 -51.06 12.28
N GLN A 731 -19.13 -52.12 12.10
CA GLN A 731 -19.54 -53.52 12.30
C GLN A 731 -19.46 -54.03 13.75
N VAL A 732 -18.78 -53.34 14.67
CA VAL A 732 -18.59 -53.80 16.07
C VAL A 732 -19.63 -53.16 17.01
N GLN A 733 -20.91 -53.39 16.72
CA GLN A 733 -22.02 -52.76 17.45
C GLN A 733 -22.43 -53.46 18.75
N ASN A 734 -22.01 -54.69 19.04
CA ASN A 734 -22.61 -55.43 20.15
C ASN A 734 -21.58 -56.18 21.01
N LYS A 735 -21.31 -55.64 22.22
CA LYS A 735 -21.01 -56.34 23.50
C LYS A 735 -19.68 -56.09 24.24
N THR A 736 -18.73 -55.30 23.77
CA THR A 736 -17.52 -55.03 24.56
C THR A 736 -17.51 -53.60 25.13
N LYS A 737 -17.51 -53.50 26.47
CA LYS A 737 -17.22 -52.27 27.21
C LYS A 737 -15.71 -52.07 27.21
N PHE A 738 -15.24 -50.97 26.63
CA PHE A 738 -13.84 -50.59 26.59
C PHE A 738 -13.68 -49.20 27.21
N PRO A 739 -12.76 -48.95 28.16
CA PRO A 739 -11.94 -49.92 28.92
C PRO A 739 -12.70 -50.61 30.10
N PRO A 740 -12.16 -51.69 30.70
CA PRO A 740 -12.63 -52.19 32.01
C PRO A 740 -12.46 -51.14 33.13
N LEU A 741 -13.36 -51.14 34.13
CA LEU A 741 -13.43 -50.18 35.25
C LEU A 741 -12.11 -49.99 36.05
N LYS A 742 -11.18 -50.94 35.96
CA LYS A 742 -9.83 -50.87 36.54
C LYS A 742 -8.81 -51.02 35.41
N LEU A 743 -8.07 -49.95 35.12
CA LEU A 743 -6.86 -50.04 34.31
C LEU A 743 -5.73 -50.42 35.27
N ALA A 744 -5.25 -51.67 35.18
CA ALA A 744 -4.18 -52.17 36.04
C ALA A 744 -2.95 -51.24 36.03
N ASN A 745 -2.20 -51.21 37.14
CA ASN A 745 -0.97 -50.42 37.30
C ASN A 745 -0.11 -50.46 36.03
N PHE A 746 0.19 -49.28 35.45
CA PHE A 746 1.00 -49.19 34.25
C PHE A 746 2.48 -49.36 34.61
N ASN A 747 2.93 -50.61 34.74
CA ASN A 747 4.35 -50.92 34.85
C ASN A 747 4.89 -51.33 33.47
N ASP A 748 6.22 -51.30 33.27
CA ASP A 748 6.90 -51.71 32.01
C ASP A 748 6.58 -53.16 31.55
N THR A 749 5.90 -53.94 32.38
CA THR A 749 5.44 -55.31 32.11
C THR A 749 4.00 -55.39 31.58
N THR A 750 3.29 -54.26 31.42
CA THR A 750 1.89 -54.22 30.97
C THR A 750 1.81 -54.41 29.45
N PRO A 751 1.08 -55.43 28.93
CA PRO A 751 0.91 -55.64 27.49
C PRO A 751 0.27 -54.41 26.80
N GLY A 752 0.79 -54.01 25.65
CA GLY A 752 0.28 -52.87 24.87
C GLY A 752 0.78 -51.47 25.29
N LEU A 753 1.64 -51.37 26.30
CA LEU A 753 2.32 -50.12 26.63
C LEU A 753 3.34 -49.77 25.53
N ARG A 754 3.14 -48.64 24.84
CA ARG A 754 4.08 -48.17 23.80
C ARG A 754 4.49 -46.73 24.10
N TYR A 755 5.69 -46.38 23.67
CA TYR A 755 6.14 -45.00 23.68
C TYR A 755 6.13 -44.49 22.24
N HIS A 756 5.54 -43.32 22.01
CA HIS A 756 5.42 -42.72 20.69
C HIS A 756 5.88 -41.27 20.73
N ASN A 757 6.22 -40.72 19.55
CA ASN A 757 6.80 -39.39 19.38
C ASN A 757 7.98 -39.14 20.33
N ARG A 758 9.14 -39.69 19.95
CA ARG A 758 10.43 -39.52 20.66
C ARG A 758 10.46 -40.02 22.12
N ASN A 759 9.46 -40.79 22.58
CA ASN A 759 9.30 -41.35 23.93
C ASN A 759 8.72 -40.38 24.98
N GLU A 760 8.13 -39.27 24.57
CA GLU A 760 7.59 -38.23 25.47
C GLU A 760 6.14 -38.51 25.93
N TRP A 761 5.44 -39.33 25.15
CA TRP A 761 4.08 -39.77 25.45
C TRP A 761 4.09 -41.17 26.05
N LEU A 762 3.33 -41.35 27.12
CA LEU A 762 2.97 -42.65 27.64
C LEU A 762 1.70 -43.13 26.92
N ASP A 763 1.81 -44.10 26.02
CA ASP A 763 0.65 -44.64 25.33
C ASP A 763 0.10 -45.87 26.03
N LEU A 764 -1.20 -45.83 26.26
CA LEU A 764 -2.00 -46.98 26.57
C LEU A 764 -2.69 -47.47 25.30
N LYS A 765 -2.21 -48.60 24.76
CA LYS A 765 -2.88 -49.38 23.74
C LYS A 765 -3.27 -50.74 24.34
N GLN A 766 -4.47 -51.24 24.09
CA GLN A 766 -4.78 -52.64 24.45
C GLN A 766 -4.37 -53.52 23.27
N ASP A 767 -3.35 -54.37 23.44
CA ASP A 767 -3.03 -55.39 22.43
C ASP A 767 -4.21 -56.37 22.36
N ALA A 768 -4.74 -56.61 21.16
CA ALA A 768 -5.79 -57.60 20.95
C ALA A 768 -5.20 -58.99 21.28
N ASP A 769 -5.78 -59.68 22.26
CA ASP A 769 -5.35 -61.03 22.63
C ASP A 769 -5.36 -61.95 21.39
N ILE A 770 -4.24 -62.63 21.15
CA ILE A 770 -4.01 -63.55 20.02
C ILE A 770 -4.96 -64.77 20.05
N LEU A 771 -5.76 -64.94 21.11
CA LEU A 771 -6.59 -66.11 21.35
C LEU A 771 -8.05 -66.00 20.86
N ASP A 772 -8.52 -64.82 20.42
CA ASP A 772 -9.93 -64.66 19.99
C ASP A 772 -10.04 -64.19 18.53
N ARG A 773 -9.58 -65.05 17.62
CA ARG A 773 -9.71 -64.85 16.16
C ARG A 773 -11.09 -65.27 15.62
N SER A 774 -12.06 -65.57 16.47
CA SER A 774 -13.40 -66.02 16.07
C SER A 774 -14.42 -64.90 15.92
N ASP A 775 -14.33 -63.83 16.70
CA ASP A 775 -15.27 -62.70 16.65
C ASP A 775 -14.50 -61.44 16.25
N GLY A 776 -14.67 -60.99 15.01
CA GLY A 776 -13.92 -59.90 14.35
C GLY A 776 -14.06 -58.52 15.01
N ASN A 777 -13.55 -58.38 16.22
CA ASN A 777 -13.50 -57.13 16.98
C ASN A 777 -12.24 -56.35 16.60
N ASN A 778 -12.35 -55.52 15.55
CA ASN A 778 -11.32 -54.59 15.07
C ASN A 778 -11.06 -53.42 16.07
N PHE A 779 -10.61 -53.71 17.30
CA PHE A 779 -10.18 -52.69 18.29
C PHE A 779 -8.71 -52.27 18.15
N ALA A 780 -8.09 -52.51 16.98
CA ALA A 780 -6.63 -52.41 16.84
C ALA A 780 -6.05 -50.98 16.91
N ASP A 781 -6.86 -49.91 16.92
CA ASP A 781 -6.38 -48.53 16.72
C ASP A 781 -6.87 -47.49 17.75
N THR A 782 -7.47 -47.89 18.89
CA THR A 782 -7.76 -46.96 19.99
C THR A 782 -6.55 -46.81 20.93
N LYS A 783 -6.18 -45.57 21.27
CA LYS A 783 -5.03 -45.25 22.11
C LYS A 783 -5.30 -44.02 22.98
N LEU A 784 -4.92 -44.12 24.26
CA LEU A 784 -4.96 -43.03 25.24
C LEU A 784 -3.53 -42.68 25.64
N SER A 785 -3.14 -41.41 25.52
CA SER A 785 -1.75 -40.98 25.70
C SER A 785 -1.63 -39.90 26.77
N PHE A 786 -0.61 -39.98 27.62
CA PHE A 786 -0.37 -39.04 28.71
C PHE A 786 1.01 -38.37 28.60
N SER A 787 1.06 -37.06 28.87
CA SER A 787 2.32 -36.31 29.04
C SER A 787 2.18 -35.30 30.17
N LEU A 788 3.14 -35.25 31.10
CA LEU A 788 3.10 -34.38 32.27
C LEU A 788 3.97 -33.15 32.02
N CYS A 789 3.35 -31.98 31.96
CA CYS A 789 4.00 -30.71 31.67
C CYS A 789 4.16 -29.84 32.91
N LEU A 790 5.36 -29.29 33.07
CA LEU A 790 5.84 -28.48 34.18
C LEU A 790 6.25 -27.10 33.64
N PRO A 791 5.29 -26.17 33.44
CA PRO A 791 5.59 -24.80 33.03
C PRO A 791 6.17 -23.99 34.19
N THR A 792 7.19 -23.18 33.93
CA THR A 792 7.72 -22.24 34.93
C THR A 792 6.82 -21.02 35.05
N PHE A 793 6.59 -20.31 33.94
CA PHE A 793 5.62 -19.23 33.78
C PHE A 793 5.59 -18.15 34.88
N HIS A 794 6.71 -17.90 35.56
CA HIS A 794 6.82 -16.79 36.50
C HIS A 794 6.98 -15.46 35.76
N ALA A 795 6.37 -14.40 36.28
CA ALA A 795 6.42 -13.07 35.68
C ALA A 795 6.92 -12.03 36.69
N TYR A 796 7.86 -11.19 36.25
CA TYR A 796 8.42 -10.10 37.06
C TYR A 796 8.67 -8.87 36.19
N VAL A 797 8.67 -7.67 36.78
CA VAL A 797 8.94 -6.43 36.04
C VAL A 797 10.41 -6.05 36.14
N PHE A 798 11.07 -5.91 34.99
CA PHE A 798 12.45 -5.46 34.89
C PHE A 798 12.58 -4.23 34.03
N ASN A 799 13.61 -3.45 34.31
CA ASN A 799 14.12 -2.51 33.32
C ASN A 799 14.79 -3.30 32.19
N ILE A 800 14.17 -3.29 31.02
CA ILE A 800 14.63 -4.00 29.84
C ILE A 800 15.10 -3.03 28.76
N SER A 801 15.90 -3.55 27.82
CA SER A 801 16.19 -2.91 26.54
C SER A 801 15.76 -3.85 25.43
N ALA A 802 14.78 -3.43 24.63
CA ALA A 802 14.26 -4.18 23.50
C ALA A 802 14.49 -3.42 22.19
N SER A 803 14.84 -4.14 21.13
CA SER A 803 15.06 -3.52 19.81
C SER A 803 14.58 -4.38 18.65
N SER A 804 14.22 -3.74 17.55
CA SER A 804 14.01 -4.36 16.24
C SER A 804 14.88 -3.69 15.19
N GLN A 805 15.12 -4.38 14.07
CA GLN A 805 15.80 -3.81 12.91
C GLN A 805 14.83 -3.26 11.87
N ALA A 806 13.58 -3.71 11.88
CA ALA A 806 12.51 -3.32 10.96
C ALA A 806 11.16 -3.34 11.69
N PRO A 807 10.15 -2.61 11.20
CA PRO A 807 8.78 -2.77 11.69
C PRO A 807 8.34 -4.23 11.61
N LEU A 808 7.61 -4.66 12.63
CA LEU A 808 7.10 -6.02 12.79
C LEU A 808 5.58 -6.00 12.60
N GLU A 809 4.99 -7.11 12.16
CA GLU A 809 3.55 -7.19 11.89
C GLU A 809 2.90 -8.24 12.79
N GLU A 810 1.87 -7.87 13.57
CA GLU A 810 1.21 -8.82 14.47
C GLU A 810 0.56 -9.98 13.69
N PRO A 811 0.99 -11.24 13.92
CA PRO A 811 0.51 -12.35 13.13
C PRO A 811 -0.97 -12.65 13.39
N THR A 812 -1.65 -13.07 12.34
CA THR A 812 -3.03 -13.54 12.38
C THR A 812 -3.14 -14.94 11.78
N PHE A 813 -4.16 -15.68 12.19
CA PHE A 813 -4.52 -16.93 11.54
C PHE A 813 -5.36 -16.62 10.29
N PHE A 814 -5.26 -17.46 9.27
CA PHE A 814 -6.08 -17.35 8.06
C PHE A 814 -6.74 -18.69 7.73
N TYR A 815 -7.86 -18.65 7.02
CA TYR A 815 -8.55 -19.84 6.56
C TYR A 815 -8.03 -20.24 5.18
N ASP A 816 -7.40 -21.41 5.10
CA ASP A 816 -6.96 -22.00 3.83
C ASP A 816 -8.16 -22.70 3.17
N ALA A 817 -8.67 -22.10 2.10
CA ALA A 817 -9.82 -22.60 1.37
C ALA A 817 -9.55 -23.92 0.63
N GLU A 818 -8.31 -24.18 0.21
CA GLU A 818 -7.94 -25.40 -0.51
C GLU A 818 -7.93 -26.60 0.44
N ARG A 819 -7.41 -26.39 1.66
CA ARG A 819 -7.34 -27.43 2.71
C ARG A 819 -8.57 -27.48 3.61
N SER A 820 -9.46 -26.49 3.50
CA SER A 820 -10.63 -26.32 4.38
C SER A 820 -10.26 -26.30 5.87
N GLN A 821 -9.13 -25.66 6.22
CA GLN A 821 -8.56 -25.64 7.56
C GLN A 821 -8.01 -24.24 7.90
N PHE A 822 -8.08 -23.85 9.18
CA PHE A 822 -7.38 -22.66 9.66
C PHE A 822 -5.89 -22.97 9.81
N ARG A 823 -5.04 -22.02 9.39
CA ARG A 823 -3.58 -22.12 9.47
C ARG A 823 -3.03 -21.09 10.45
N TYR A 824 -2.05 -21.53 11.22
CA TYR A 824 -1.41 -20.79 12.30
C TYR A 824 0.09 -20.60 12.03
N ASP A 825 0.57 -20.77 10.79
CA ASP A 825 2.00 -20.79 10.46
C ASP A 825 2.78 -19.60 11.00
N ASN A 826 2.26 -18.38 10.82
CA ASN A 826 2.93 -17.15 11.28
C ASN A 826 2.94 -17.05 12.82
N ILE A 827 1.91 -17.57 13.48
CA ILE A 827 1.79 -17.59 14.95
C ILE A 827 2.71 -18.68 15.52
N ARG A 828 2.71 -19.87 14.93
CA ARG A 828 3.64 -20.97 15.25
C ARG A 828 5.10 -20.53 15.09
N LYS A 829 5.42 -19.82 14.00
CA LYS A 829 6.75 -19.24 13.76
C LYS A 829 7.16 -18.24 14.85
N GLN A 830 6.22 -17.44 15.34
CA GLN A 830 6.46 -16.46 16.40
C GLN A 830 6.67 -17.15 17.76
N LEU A 831 5.80 -18.10 18.14
CA LEU A 831 5.77 -18.69 19.48
C LEU A 831 6.70 -19.89 19.67
N VAL A 832 7.03 -20.66 18.64
CA VAL A 832 7.94 -21.80 18.78
C VAL A 832 9.37 -21.32 18.51
N SER A 833 10.26 -21.53 19.48
CA SER A 833 11.67 -21.19 19.31
C SER A 833 12.39 -22.26 18.50
N SER A 834 12.70 -21.92 17.25
CA SER A 834 13.59 -22.74 16.42
C SER A 834 15.02 -22.20 16.47
N SER A 835 16.01 -23.08 16.61
CA SER A 835 17.43 -22.75 16.45
C SER A 835 17.82 -22.38 15.01
N THR A 836 16.94 -22.65 14.04
CA THR A 836 17.20 -22.42 12.61
C THR A 836 16.74 -21.04 12.12
N LEU A 837 15.88 -20.36 12.86
CA LEU A 837 15.28 -19.08 12.45
C LEU A 837 15.77 -17.94 13.35
N SER A 838 16.15 -16.83 12.72
CA SER A 838 16.50 -15.60 13.44
C SER A 838 15.26 -14.98 14.12
N LEU A 839 15.46 -14.18 15.17
CA LEU A 839 14.38 -13.44 15.85
C LEU A 839 13.58 -12.55 14.87
N GLN A 840 14.26 -11.97 13.89
CA GLN A 840 13.64 -11.14 12.86
C GLN A 840 12.74 -11.96 11.94
N GLU A 841 13.20 -13.14 11.48
CA GLU A 841 12.34 -14.04 10.70
C GLU A 841 11.14 -14.50 11.51
N ARG A 842 11.28 -14.68 12.82
CA ARG A 842 10.19 -15.05 13.73
C ARG A 842 9.26 -13.89 14.07
N ASN A 843 9.55 -12.67 13.63
CA ASN A 843 8.74 -11.49 13.91
C ASN A 843 8.61 -11.22 15.44
N VAL A 844 9.75 -11.25 16.12
CA VAL A 844 9.89 -11.07 17.57
C VAL A 844 10.97 -10.02 17.84
N LEU A 845 10.75 -9.17 18.86
CA LEU A 845 11.73 -8.17 19.28
C LEU A 845 12.92 -8.84 19.98
N SER A 846 14.12 -8.30 19.79
CA SER A 846 15.30 -8.78 20.53
C SER A 846 15.30 -8.19 21.94
N LEU A 847 15.26 -9.05 22.96
CA LEU A 847 15.43 -8.66 24.35
C LEU A 847 16.91 -8.73 24.73
N HIS A 848 17.54 -7.59 25.03
CA HIS A 848 18.96 -7.56 25.33
C HIS A 848 19.26 -8.11 26.74
N PRO A 849 20.25 -9.01 26.88
CA PRO A 849 20.73 -9.46 28.17
C PRO A 849 21.64 -8.38 28.77
N GLN A 850 21.05 -7.46 29.52
CA GLN A 850 21.78 -6.63 30.50
C GLN A 850 21.35 -7.07 31.89
N SER A 851 22.07 -6.66 32.94
CA SER A 851 21.67 -6.96 34.32
C SER A 851 20.24 -6.48 34.55
N TRP A 852 19.25 -7.36 34.39
CA TRP A 852 17.84 -7.04 34.54
C TRP A 852 17.61 -6.75 36.02
N LEU A 853 17.72 -5.46 36.35
CA LEU A 853 17.48 -4.95 37.68
C LEU A 853 15.97 -4.95 37.90
N LEU A 854 15.53 -5.55 39.00
CA LEU A 854 14.14 -5.50 39.44
C LEU A 854 13.71 -4.04 39.50
N PHE A 855 12.58 -3.74 38.88
CA PHE A 855 11.98 -2.43 39.04
C PHE A 855 11.53 -2.27 40.50
N ASN A 856 11.98 -1.20 41.17
CA ASN A 856 11.55 -0.78 42.51
C ASN A 856 11.69 -1.80 43.67
N ASN A 857 12.61 -2.78 43.65
CA ASN A 857 12.77 -3.73 44.77
C ASN A 857 11.44 -4.43 45.17
N MET A 858 10.54 -4.67 44.20
CA MET A 858 9.22 -5.25 44.45
C MET A 858 9.33 -6.61 45.16
N THR A 859 8.63 -6.76 46.29
CA THR A 859 8.39 -8.05 46.96
C THR A 859 7.32 -8.83 46.20
N ASN A 860 7.38 -10.16 46.28
CA ASN A 860 6.62 -11.19 45.54
C ASN A 860 5.06 -11.07 45.47
N GLN A 861 4.44 -9.96 45.85
CA GLN A 861 2.98 -9.83 46.00
C GLN A 861 2.32 -8.64 45.27
N ASP A 862 3.06 -7.67 44.73
CA ASP A 862 2.44 -6.52 44.04
C ASP A 862 2.91 -6.46 42.59
N TYR A 863 2.21 -7.20 41.73
CA TYR A 863 2.38 -7.18 40.28
C TYR A 863 1.23 -6.37 39.66
N PRO A 864 1.53 -5.46 38.71
CA PRO A 864 0.52 -4.58 38.10
C PRO A 864 -0.50 -5.30 37.22
N PHE A 865 -0.20 -6.51 36.74
CA PHE A 865 -1.10 -7.30 35.91
C PHE A 865 -1.66 -8.53 36.66
N GLY A 866 -1.83 -8.52 37.98
CA GLY A 866 -2.41 -9.65 38.74
C GLY A 866 -1.43 -10.71 39.27
N ASN A 867 -1.72 -12.01 39.17
CA ASN A 867 -0.77 -13.07 39.45
C ASN A 867 -0.76 -14.00 38.23
N ILE A 868 0.40 -14.17 37.60
CA ILE A 868 0.54 -15.00 36.39
C ILE A 868 0.05 -16.43 36.62
N ASP A 869 0.21 -16.96 37.84
CA ASP A 869 -0.30 -18.28 38.21
C ASP A 869 -1.83 -18.31 38.07
N THR A 870 -2.52 -17.27 38.56
CA THR A 870 -3.99 -17.16 38.45
C THR A 870 -4.47 -16.92 37.01
N MET A 871 -3.61 -16.39 36.13
CA MET A 871 -3.92 -16.18 34.71
C MET A 871 -3.87 -17.47 33.89
N ILE A 872 -3.06 -18.45 34.32
CA ILE A 872 -2.92 -19.72 33.59
C ILE A 872 -3.71 -20.88 34.24
N THR A 873 -3.92 -20.84 35.57
CA THR A 873 -4.63 -21.92 36.28
C THR A 873 -6.14 -21.86 36.08
N LEU A 874 -6.75 -23.02 35.90
CA LEU A 874 -8.20 -23.20 35.79
C LEU A 874 -8.90 -23.07 37.16
N THR A 875 -8.16 -23.24 38.26
CA THR A 875 -8.67 -23.05 39.64
C THR A 875 -8.57 -21.58 40.08
N GLY A 876 -9.66 -21.01 40.60
CA GLY A 876 -9.56 -19.76 41.37
C GLY A 876 -8.73 -19.96 42.64
N SER A 877 -7.92 -18.97 43.03
CA SER A 877 -6.90 -19.05 44.11
C SER A 877 -7.38 -19.47 45.51
N ASN A 878 -8.69 -19.68 45.72
CA ASN A 878 -9.29 -19.96 47.02
C ASN A 878 -9.90 -21.36 47.18
N GLN A 879 -9.76 -22.27 46.21
CA GLN A 879 -10.27 -23.65 46.33
C GLN A 879 -9.14 -24.62 46.67
N ILE A 880 -9.09 -25.06 47.94
CA ILE A 880 -8.20 -26.12 48.41
C ILE A 880 -8.83 -27.45 48.01
N PHE A 881 -8.27 -28.12 47.00
CA PHE A 881 -8.70 -29.47 46.60
C PHE A 881 -8.09 -30.50 47.56
N VAL A 882 -8.94 -31.36 48.11
CA VAL A 882 -8.51 -32.50 48.94
C VAL A 882 -8.07 -33.63 48.00
N PRO A 883 -6.97 -34.37 48.30
CA PRO A 883 -6.53 -35.51 47.50
C PRO A 883 -7.68 -36.48 47.19
N GLY A 884 -7.98 -36.67 45.90
CA GLY A 884 -9.10 -37.50 45.44
C GLY A 884 -10.38 -36.75 45.03
N GLN A 885 -10.43 -35.41 45.14
CA GLN A 885 -11.44 -34.58 44.49
C GLN A 885 -11.09 -34.26 43.02
N GLU A 886 -12.10 -33.81 42.29
CA GLU A 886 -12.10 -33.59 40.84
C GLU A 886 -11.16 -32.44 40.46
N HIS A 887 -10.31 -32.66 39.47
CA HIS A 887 -9.41 -31.63 38.94
C HIS A 887 -10.05 -30.93 37.75
N PRO A 888 -9.96 -29.59 37.65
CA PRO A 888 -10.49 -28.87 36.50
C PRO A 888 -9.74 -29.28 35.23
N THR A 889 -10.52 -29.59 34.21
CA THR A 889 -10.03 -29.95 32.90
C THR A 889 -10.59 -28.97 31.88
N VAL A 890 -9.75 -28.53 30.94
CA VAL A 890 -10.20 -27.80 29.76
C VAL A 890 -10.09 -28.71 28.53
N HIS A 891 -11.17 -28.73 27.75
CA HIS A 891 -11.24 -29.51 26.52
C HIS A 891 -10.60 -28.73 25.38
N LEU A 892 -9.65 -29.37 24.68
CA LEU A 892 -9.08 -28.94 23.42
C LEU A 892 -9.50 -29.95 22.33
N MET A 893 -9.88 -29.47 21.17
CA MET A 893 -10.09 -30.34 19.98
C MET A 893 -11.26 -31.30 20.16
N ASP A 894 -12.32 -30.82 20.81
CA ASP A 894 -13.41 -31.67 21.26
C ASP A 894 -14.78 -31.19 20.78
N ASP A 895 -15.65 -32.10 20.35
CA ASP A 895 -16.98 -31.81 19.79
C ASP A 895 -18.06 -31.61 20.89
N ALA A 896 -17.61 -31.20 22.09
CA ALA A 896 -18.43 -31.15 23.29
C ALA A 896 -19.61 -30.15 23.17
N LYS A 897 -20.71 -30.44 23.88
CA LYS A 897 -21.91 -29.58 23.96
C LYS A 897 -21.59 -28.22 24.63
N GLU A 898 -22.37 -27.19 24.29
CA GLU A 898 -22.24 -25.77 24.71
C GLU A 898 -22.07 -25.50 26.23
N LEU A 899 -22.26 -26.49 27.11
CA LEU A 899 -22.19 -26.34 28.57
C LEU A 899 -20.85 -26.75 29.21
N THR A 900 -19.87 -27.27 28.44
CA THR A 900 -18.57 -27.72 28.96
C THR A 900 -17.47 -26.63 28.87
N PRO A 901 -16.51 -26.56 29.81
CA PRO A 901 -15.40 -25.61 29.74
C PRO A 901 -14.43 -25.98 28.61
N ARG A 902 -14.54 -25.28 27.47
CA ARG A 902 -13.68 -25.44 26.30
C ARG A 902 -12.76 -24.23 26.11
N ALA A 903 -11.57 -24.46 25.56
CA ALA A 903 -10.71 -23.37 25.12
C ALA A 903 -11.23 -22.69 23.82
N ASP A 904 -10.77 -21.47 23.54
CA ASP A 904 -10.96 -20.84 22.23
C ASP A 904 -10.36 -21.75 21.15
N ARG A 905 -11.11 -21.94 20.05
CA ARG A 905 -10.72 -22.78 18.92
C ARG A 905 -9.37 -22.39 18.32
N ASN A 906 -8.92 -21.14 18.49
CA ASN A 906 -7.63 -20.71 17.99
C ASN A 906 -6.45 -21.10 18.88
N ILE A 907 -6.63 -21.15 20.21
CA ILE A 907 -5.60 -21.68 21.13
C ILE A 907 -5.45 -23.18 20.88
N GLU A 908 -6.59 -23.85 20.75
CA GLU A 908 -6.70 -25.25 20.36
C GLU A 908 -6.01 -25.52 19.00
N GLY A 909 -6.43 -24.83 17.94
CA GLY A 909 -5.91 -25.06 16.57
C GLY A 909 -4.40 -24.86 16.46
N LEU A 910 -3.85 -23.87 17.17
CA LEU A 910 -2.40 -23.64 17.23
C LEU A 910 -1.65 -24.80 17.88
N GLY A 911 -2.12 -25.27 19.05
CA GLY A 911 -1.51 -26.42 19.73
C GLY A 911 -1.56 -27.69 18.88
N LEU A 912 -2.65 -27.90 18.13
CA LEU A 912 -2.80 -29.01 17.20
C LEU A 912 -1.79 -28.95 16.06
N GLU A 913 -1.66 -27.79 15.42
CA GLU A 913 -0.74 -27.60 14.29
C GLU A 913 0.71 -27.86 14.72
N ILE A 914 1.12 -27.39 15.91
CA ILE A 914 2.46 -27.65 16.45
C ILE A 914 2.73 -29.16 16.58
N LEU A 915 1.79 -29.91 17.17
CA LEU A 915 1.93 -31.35 17.36
C LEU A 915 1.87 -32.14 16.04
N GLN A 916 1.05 -31.72 15.07
CA GLN A 916 0.94 -32.36 13.75
C GLN A 916 2.18 -32.17 12.89
N GLU A 917 2.86 -31.03 13.04
CA GLU A 917 4.05 -30.68 12.26
C GLU A 917 5.36 -31.19 12.88
N GLY A 918 5.26 -32.04 13.92
CA GLY A 918 6.40 -32.71 14.55
C GLY A 918 7.05 -31.93 15.70
N GLY A 919 6.36 -30.93 16.25
CA GLY A 919 6.73 -30.25 17.48
C GLY A 919 6.53 -31.12 18.73
N THR A 920 7.23 -30.77 19.81
CA THR A 920 7.18 -31.48 21.11
C THR A 920 5.97 -31.04 21.95
N PRO A 921 5.53 -31.86 22.93
CA PRO A 921 4.51 -31.47 23.89
C PRO A 921 4.87 -30.21 24.68
N ALA A 922 6.15 -29.99 24.98
CA ALA A 922 6.61 -28.78 25.66
C ALA A 922 6.41 -27.52 24.82
N GLU A 923 6.75 -27.55 23.53
CA GLU A 923 6.51 -26.42 22.61
C GLU A 923 5.01 -26.12 22.44
N ALA A 924 4.19 -27.17 22.34
CA ALA A 924 2.74 -27.04 22.25
C ALA A 924 2.16 -26.41 23.51
N MET A 925 2.49 -26.94 24.70
CA MET A 925 2.01 -26.43 25.98
C MET A 925 2.50 -25.00 26.23
N GLN A 926 3.77 -24.71 25.93
CA GLN A 926 4.35 -23.38 26.03
C GLN A 926 3.61 -22.36 25.15
N SER A 927 3.29 -22.72 23.91
CA SER A 927 2.56 -21.85 22.98
C SER A 927 1.09 -21.64 23.37
N ILE A 928 0.44 -22.69 23.89
CA ILE A 928 -0.92 -22.62 24.42
C ILE A 928 -0.98 -21.66 25.62
N LEU A 929 -0.12 -21.86 26.63
CA LEU A 929 -0.08 -21.00 27.82
C LEU A 929 0.30 -19.56 27.47
N MET A 930 1.27 -19.37 26.58
CA MET A 930 1.61 -18.02 26.11
C MET A 930 0.42 -17.35 25.42
N SER A 931 -0.39 -18.10 24.66
CA SER A 931 -1.59 -17.53 24.02
C SER A 931 -2.62 -17.06 25.05
N VAL A 932 -2.78 -17.77 26.17
CA VAL A 932 -3.61 -17.33 27.30
C VAL A 932 -3.05 -16.03 27.90
N VAL A 933 -1.73 -15.98 28.17
CA VAL A 933 -1.05 -14.78 28.70
C VAL A 933 -1.19 -13.58 27.76
N LEU A 934 -1.07 -13.80 26.45
CA LEU A 934 -1.23 -12.75 25.44
C LEU A 934 -2.68 -12.25 25.32
N ALA A 935 -3.67 -13.13 25.52
CA ALA A 935 -5.07 -12.75 25.52
C ALA A 935 -5.38 -11.87 26.74
N ASP A 936 -4.82 -12.20 27.89
CA ASP A 936 -4.93 -11.38 29.10
C ASP A 936 -4.18 -10.07 28.98
N TYR A 937 -2.98 -10.07 28.39
CA TYR A 937 -2.23 -8.85 28.08
C TYR A 937 -3.08 -7.83 27.28
N GLN A 938 -3.85 -8.29 26.30
CA GLN A 938 -4.75 -7.43 25.51
C GLN A 938 -5.97 -6.91 26.28
N SER A 939 -6.30 -7.50 27.44
CA SER A 939 -7.36 -6.99 28.31
C SER A 939 -6.92 -5.76 29.11
N TYR A 940 -5.61 -5.51 29.23
CA TYR A 940 -5.07 -4.35 29.90
C TYR A 940 -5.00 -3.13 28.98
N VAL A 941 -5.44 -1.98 29.50
CA VAL A 941 -5.36 -0.70 28.80
C VAL A 941 -4.26 0.14 29.44
N PHE A 942 -3.17 0.35 28.70
CA PHE A 942 -2.14 1.33 29.01
C PHE A 942 -2.59 2.70 28.53
N THR A 943 -2.70 3.65 29.46
CA THR A 943 -3.03 5.05 29.16
C THR A 943 -1.75 5.86 28.99
N GLU A 944 -1.55 6.37 27.78
CA GLU A 944 -0.47 7.31 27.48
C GLU A 944 -0.80 8.66 28.09
N VAL A 945 0.17 9.27 28.77
CA VAL A 945 -0.02 10.57 29.43
C VAL A 945 1.01 11.55 28.91
N PRO A 946 0.62 12.49 28.02
CA PRO A 946 1.49 13.57 27.59
C PRO A 946 1.99 14.36 28.81
N ASP A 947 3.29 14.65 28.86
CA ASP A 947 4.00 15.39 29.93
C ASP A 947 4.13 14.70 31.30
N GLY A 948 3.64 13.47 31.43
CA GLY A 948 3.73 12.67 32.64
C GLY A 948 2.89 13.18 33.82
N THR A 949 2.54 12.28 34.71
CA THR A 949 1.90 12.58 36.01
C THR A 949 2.73 11.98 37.14
N PRO A 950 2.53 12.37 38.42
CA PRO A 950 3.23 11.77 39.55
C PRO A 950 3.11 10.24 39.63
N ASN A 951 2.05 9.67 39.06
CA ASN A 951 1.77 8.24 39.03
C ASN A 951 2.21 7.54 37.71
N SER A 952 2.79 8.30 36.77
CA SER A 952 3.25 7.75 35.49
C SER A 952 4.69 7.25 35.57
N THR A 953 4.98 6.17 34.84
CA THR A 953 6.33 5.67 34.62
C THR A 953 6.88 6.26 33.33
N VAL A 954 8.00 6.98 33.43
CA VAL A 954 8.70 7.58 32.28
C VAL A 954 9.75 6.62 31.76
N THR A 955 9.71 6.37 30.46
CA THR A 955 10.56 5.40 29.73
C THR A 955 11.10 6.03 28.45
N LEU A 956 12.02 5.38 27.76
CA LEU A 956 12.54 5.84 26.48
C LEU A 956 12.02 4.96 25.35
N ARG A 957 11.48 5.60 24.31
CA ARG A 957 10.92 4.94 23.13
C ARG A 957 11.42 5.62 21.86
N GLY A 958 11.86 4.82 20.90
CA GLY A 958 12.17 5.23 19.55
C GLY A 958 11.39 4.35 18.57
N ASP A 959 10.64 4.99 17.68
CA ASP A 959 9.79 4.31 16.68
C ASP A 959 10.35 4.45 15.28
N PHE A 960 9.91 3.59 14.37
CA PHE A 960 10.07 3.75 12.95
C PHE A 960 9.08 4.79 12.43
N VAL A 961 9.62 5.82 11.79
CA VAL A 961 8.82 6.85 11.12
C VAL A 961 8.83 6.58 9.63
N THR A 962 7.65 6.61 9.01
CA THR A 962 7.51 6.49 7.56
C THR A 962 7.96 7.78 6.88
N ALA A 963 8.86 7.67 5.91
CA ALA A 963 9.34 8.79 5.12
C ALA A 963 9.63 8.36 3.68
N GLN A 964 9.48 9.29 2.75
CA GLN A 964 9.84 9.07 1.34
C GLN A 964 11.37 9.09 1.22
N VAL A 965 11.98 7.96 0.87
CA VAL A 965 13.43 7.79 0.79
C VAL A 965 13.83 7.06 -0.50
N PRO A 966 15.04 7.33 -1.04
CA PRO A 966 15.57 6.56 -2.16
C PRO A 966 15.65 5.06 -1.84
N GLY A 967 15.19 4.21 -2.77
CA GLY A 967 15.18 2.74 -2.60
C GLY A 967 14.19 2.24 -1.53
N GLY A 968 13.26 3.08 -1.08
CA GLY A 968 12.31 2.78 0.00
C GLY A 968 11.26 1.74 -0.38
N ASN A 969 11.56 0.44 -0.30
CA ASN A 969 10.57 -0.61 -0.58
C ASN A 969 10.00 -1.21 0.70
N GLY A 970 9.50 -0.37 1.62
CA GLY A 970 9.09 -0.82 2.96
C GLY A 970 10.26 -1.37 3.80
N ARG A 971 11.50 -0.96 3.47
CA ARG A 971 12.70 -1.36 4.20
C ARG A 971 13.14 -0.25 5.15
N PRO A 972 13.74 -0.60 6.29
CA PRO A 972 14.38 0.37 7.16
C PRO A 972 15.58 0.99 6.45
N ALA A 973 15.62 2.32 6.38
CA ALA A 973 16.65 3.13 5.72
C ALA A 973 17.92 3.28 6.60
N THR A 974 18.32 2.20 7.27
CA THR A 974 19.56 2.11 8.05
C THR A 974 20.78 2.00 7.14
N ASN A 975 20.60 1.35 5.99
CA ASN A 975 21.62 1.23 4.94
C ASN A 975 21.27 2.15 3.76
N PRO A 976 22.29 2.66 3.04
CA PRO A 976 22.07 3.50 1.88
C PRO A 976 21.40 2.71 0.74
N ALA A 977 20.62 3.39 -0.09
CA ALA A 977 19.97 2.80 -1.26
C ALA A 977 20.99 2.20 -2.25
N GLY A 978 22.16 2.82 -2.35
CA GLY A 978 23.23 2.41 -3.25
C GLY A 978 22.93 2.76 -4.71
N ALA A 979 23.58 2.06 -5.65
CA ALA A 979 23.44 2.33 -7.07
C ALA A 979 22.16 1.69 -7.65
N THR A 980 20.99 2.27 -7.37
CA THR A 980 19.72 1.79 -7.92
C THR A 980 19.65 1.96 -9.43
N ARG A 981 18.73 1.23 -10.09
CA ARG A 981 18.61 1.25 -11.57
C ARG A 981 18.38 2.67 -12.10
N SER A 982 17.50 3.43 -11.46
CA SER A 982 17.18 4.80 -11.83
C SER A 982 18.38 5.74 -11.68
N TYR A 983 19.12 5.62 -10.58
CA TYR A 983 20.36 6.38 -10.37
C TYR A 983 21.38 6.07 -11.48
N VAL A 984 21.62 4.79 -11.76
CA VAL A 984 22.60 4.35 -12.77
C VAL A 984 22.25 4.87 -14.17
N ILE A 985 20.97 4.80 -14.56
CA ILE A 985 20.52 5.30 -15.88
C ILE A 985 20.81 6.79 -16.03
N VAL A 986 20.47 7.60 -15.02
CA VAL A 986 20.72 9.06 -15.05
C VAL A 986 22.20 9.37 -15.07
N MET A 987 23.01 8.65 -14.29
CA MET A 987 24.45 8.86 -14.23
C MET A 987 25.14 8.48 -15.55
N ILE A 988 24.75 7.37 -16.18
CA ILE A 988 25.28 6.97 -17.50
C ILE A 988 24.87 8.01 -18.56
N ALA A 989 23.59 8.42 -18.60
CA ALA A 989 23.12 9.40 -19.56
C ALA A 989 23.85 10.75 -19.41
N THR A 990 24.08 11.19 -18.17
CA THR A 990 24.83 12.41 -17.86
C THR A 990 26.29 12.28 -18.30
N ALA A 991 26.95 11.16 -18.00
CA ALA A 991 28.33 10.91 -18.41
C ALA A 991 28.49 10.90 -19.94
N VAL A 992 27.60 10.19 -20.67
CA VAL A 992 27.61 10.15 -22.14
C VAL A 992 27.39 11.55 -22.71
N HIS A 993 26.46 12.32 -22.14
CA HIS A 993 26.20 13.70 -22.57
C HIS A 993 27.43 14.60 -22.38
N SER A 994 28.04 14.59 -21.19
CA SER A 994 29.22 15.41 -20.88
C SER A 994 30.42 15.04 -21.77
N VAL A 995 30.65 13.74 -22.01
CA VAL A 995 31.72 13.28 -22.92
C VAL A 995 31.44 13.72 -24.35
N ALA A 996 30.20 13.60 -24.84
CA ALA A 996 29.83 14.04 -26.18
C ALA A 996 30.03 15.56 -26.36
N VAL A 997 29.59 16.37 -25.40
CA VAL A 997 29.76 17.83 -25.43
C VAL A 997 31.25 18.21 -25.40
N PHE A 998 32.04 17.55 -24.55
CA PHE A 998 33.49 17.76 -24.50
C PHE A 998 34.18 17.43 -25.83
N LEU A 999 33.82 16.31 -26.45
CA LEU A 999 34.37 15.90 -27.75
C LEU A 999 33.95 16.85 -28.87
N VAL A 1000 32.70 17.32 -28.88
CA VAL A 1000 32.24 18.34 -29.84
C VAL A 1000 33.00 19.65 -29.66
N PHE A 1001 33.23 20.09 -28.42
CA PHE A 1001 34.03 21.28 -28.14
C PHE A 1001 35.48 21.13 -28.65
N MET A 1002 36.12 19.98 -28.43
CA MET A 1002 37.46 19.69 -28.94
C MET A 1002 37.50 19.62 -30.48
N LEU A 1003 36.48 19.01 -31.10
CA LEU A 1003 36.32 18.98 -32.55
C LEU A 1003 36.16 20.40 -33.12
N PHE A 1004 35.40 21.27 -32.45
CA PHE A 1004 35.22 22.66 -32.84
C PHE A 1004 36.54 23.44 -32.81
N ILE A 1005 37.30 23.36 -31.71
CA ILE A 1005 38.59 24.05 -31.57
C ILE A 1005 39.58 23.60 -32.67
N ARG A 1006 39.61 22.30 -32.98
CA ARG A 1006 40.54 21.74 -33.96
C ARG A 1006 40.14 22.02 -35.41
N SER A 1007 38.84 22.04 -35.69
CA SER A 1007 38.33 22.07 -37.07
C SER A 1007 37.99 23.46 -37.58
N THR A 1008 37.69 24.41 -36.69
CA THR A 1008 37.28 25.76 -37.09
C THR A 1008 38.41 26.78 -36.90
N LYS A 1009 38.56 27.68 -37.86
CA LYS A 1009 39.56 28.77 -37.83
C LYS A 1009 38.94 30.15 -37.97
N ASN A 1010 37.85 30.26 -38.74
CA ASN A 1010 37.29 31.53 -39.19
C ASN A 1010 35.84 31.76 -38.72
N THR A 1011 35.35 30.90 -37.82
CA THR A 1011 34.00 30.97 -37.27
C THR A 1011 33.99 31.68 -35.93
N LEU A 1012 33.03 32.58 -35.77
CA LEU A 1012 32.57 33.12 -34.50
C LEU A 1012 31.19 32.54 -34.18
N ILE A 1013 31.02 32.00 -32.98
CA ILE A 1013 29.74 31.45 -32.49
C ILE A 1013 28.87 32.58 -31.95
N TRP A 1014 27.56 32.54 -32.24
CA TRP A 1014 26.55 33.49 -31.74
C TRP A 1014 26.77 34.97 -32.09
N GLU A 1015 27.63 35.25 -33.09
CA GLU A 1015 27.81 36.57 -33.66
C GLU A 1015 26.96 36.72 -34.94
N SER A 1016 25.85 37.46 -34.84
CA SER A 1016 24.84 37.59 -35.91
C SER A 1016 25.39 38.31 -37.15
N TRP A 1017 26.02 39.47 -36.96
CA TRP A 1017 26.61 40.26 -38.05
C TRP A 1017 27.73 39.52 -38.78
N HIS A 1018 28.56 38.79 -38.04
CA HIS A 1018 29.60 37.94 -38.62
C HIS A 1018 28.99 36.82 -39.49
N THR A 1019 27.89 36.22 -39.04
CA THR A 1019 27.20 35.16 -39.77
C THR A 1019 26.59 35.66 -41.07
N ILE A 1020 25.91 36.81 -41.02
CA ILE A 1020 25.32 37.45 -42.20
C ILE A 1020 26.42 37.82 -43.19
N ALA A 1021 27.50 38.45 -42.71
CA ALA A 1021 28.62 38.87 -43.56
C ALA A 1021 29.35 37.70 -44.25
N GLN A 1022 29.37 36.51 -43.65
CA GLN A 1022 29.91 35.29 -44.27
C GLN A 1022 28.94 34.66 -45.27
N SER A 1023 27.63 34.80 -45.06
CA SER A 1023 26.60 34.27 -45.95
C SER A 1023 26.43 35.08 -47.24
N MET A 1024 26.82 36.35 -47.26
CA MET A 1024 26.86 37.20 -48.45
C MET A 1024 28.17 36.95 -49.22
N SER A 1025 28.07 36.22 -50.33
CA SER A 1025 29.21 35.84 -51.18
C SER A 1025 28.79 35.85 -52.65
N ALA A 1026 29.74 35.85 -53.59
CA ALA A 1026 29.45 35.78 -55.02
C ALA A 1026 28.57 34.57 -55.43
N VAL A 1027 28.57 33.49 -54.64
CA VAL A 1027 27.79 32.26 -54.89
C VAL A 1027 26.34 32.38 -54.40
N THR A 1028 26.10 33.18 -53.36
CA THR A 1028 24.80 33.30 -52.68
C THR A 1028 24.05 34.58 -53.03
N GLU A 1029 24.75 35.62 -53.49
CA GLU A 1029 24.21 36.91 -53.93
C GLU A 1029 22.98 36.82 -54.86
N PRO A 1030 22.97 36.01 -55.95
CA PRO A 1030 21.82 35.96 -56.86
C PRO A 1030 20.54 35.40 -56.23
N TYR A 1031 20.69 34.58 -55.18
CA TYR A 1031 19.56 34.02 -54.44
C TYR A 1031 19.13 34.95 -53.30
N LEU A 1032 20.08 35.57 -52.59
CA LEU A 1032 19.80 36.54 -51.53
C LEU A 1032 19.07 37.78 -52.05
N SER A 1033 19.45 38.30 -53.22
CA SER A 1033 18.81 39.48 -53.81
C SER A 1033 17.36 39.24 -54.24
N GLN A 1034 16.98 37.98 -54.48
CA GLN A 1034 15.64 37.57 -54.92
C GLN A 1034 14.79 36.99 -53.77
N ALA A 1035 15.41 36.66 -52.63
CA ALA A 1035 14.76 36.05 -51.47
C ALA A 1035 13.88 37.00 -50.64
N GLY A 1036 13.86 38.31 -50.95
CA GLY A 1036 13.14 39.31 -50.14
C GLY A 1036 11.62 39.09 -50.02
N LEU A 1037 11.00 38.34 -50.94
CA LEU A 1037 9.58 37.97 -50.93
C LEU A 1037 9.35 36.46 -51.16
N ALA A 1038 10.41 35.66 -51.25
CA ALA A 1038 10.32 34.25 -51.58
C ALA A 1038 10.44 33.37 -50.33
N THR A 1039 9.71 32.26 -50.30
CA THR A 1039 9.83 31.24 -49.25
C THR A 1039 11.09 30.39 -49.45
N ASP A 1040 11.62 29.79 -48.37
CA ASP A 1040 12.76 28.84 -48.44
C ASP A 1040 12.49 27.70 -49.42
N SER A 1041 11.22 27.28 -49.57
CA SER A 1041 10.81 26.24 -50.51
C SER A 1041 10.93 26.68 -51.97
N GLU A 1042 10.61 27.94 -52.28
CA GLU A 1042 10.71 28.54 -53.61
C GLU A 1042 12.16 28.79 -53.98
N VAL A 1043 12.97 29.33 -53.07
CA VAL A 1043 14.42 29.50 -53.28
C VAL A 1043 15.10 28.14 -53.50
N LYS A 1044 14.72 27.11 -52.72
CA LYS A 1044 15.22 25.74 -52.91
C LYS A 1044 14.79 25.13 -54.25
N LYS A 1045 13.58 25.44 -54.72
CA LYS A 1045 13.11 25.01 -56.05
C LYS A 1045 13.90 25.72 -57.16
N GLN A 1046 14.17 27.01 -57.01
CA GLN A 1046 14.98 27.79 -57.94
C GLN A 1046 16.42 27.25 -58.02
N MET A 1047 17.08 26.99 -56.89
CA MET A 1047 18.41 26.36 -56.87
C MET A 1047 18.42 24.96 -57.50
N LYS A 1048 17.31 24.21 -57.46
CA LYS A 1048 17.19 22.93 -58.17
C LYS A 1048 17.06 23.13 -59.68
N THR A 1049 16.28 24.12 -60.12
CA THR A 1049 16.11 24.49 -61.53
C THR A 1049 17.45 24.96 -62.12
N ASP A 1050 18.24 25.72 -61.37
CA ASP A 1050 19.55 26.22 -61.78
C ASP A 1050 20.66 25.15 -61.74
N GLY A 1051 20.37 23.95 -61.23
CA GLY A 1051 21.34 22.87 -61.06
C GLY A 1051 22.39 23.10 -59.95
N THR A 1052 22.30 24.21 -59.22
CA THR A 1052 23.27 24.63 -58.18
C THR A 1052 22.93 24.08 -56.79
N SER A 1053 21.73 23.53 -56.57
CA SER A 1053 21.27 23.05 -55.26
C SER A 1053 22.25 22.09 -54.56
N ASN A 1054 22.86 21.14 -55.29
CA ASN A 1054 23.79 20.16 -54.74
C ASN A 1054 25.26 20.60 -54.80
N GLN A 1055 25.53 21.85 -55.19
CA GLN A 1055 26.89 22.37 -55.25
C GLN A 1055 27.46 22.46 -53.82
N ALA A 1056 28.61 21.84 -53.61
CA ALA A 1056 29.28 21.84 -52.31
C ALA A 1056 29.94 23.20 -52.05
N VAL A 1057 29.54 23.86 -50.96
CA VAL A 1057 30.04 25.16 -50.51
C VAL A 1057 30.56 25.09 -49.09
N SER A 1058 31.60 25.86 -48.77
CA SER A 1058 32.21 25.91 -47.44
C SER A 1058 32.75 27.30 -47.16
N VAL A 1059 32.80 27.68 -45.88
CA VAL A 1059 33.38 28.95 -45.43
C VAL A 1059 34.91 28.88 -45.56
N LYS A 1060 35.49 29.76 -46.38
CA LYS A 1060 36.94 29.87 -46.60
C LYS A 1060 37.36 31.34 -46.60
N THR A 1061 38.65 31.60 -46.45
CA THR A 1061 39.19 32.95 -46.66
C THR A 1061 39.24 33.27 -48.15
N ASP A 1062 38.94 34.52 -48.50
CA ASP A 1062 39.07 35.05 -49.86
C ASP A 1062 40.53 34.99 -50.36
N GLU A 1063 40.74 35.23 -51.65
CA GLU A 1063 42.08 35.17 -52.27
C GLU A 1063 43.07 36.18 -51.67
N SER A 1064 42.57 37.25 -51.03
CA SER A 1064 43.38 38.25 -50.32
C SER A 1064 43.72 37.88 -48.87
N GLY A 1065 43.07 36.84 -48.32
CA GLY A 1065 43.19 36.41 -46.93
C GLY A 1065 42.56 37.37 -45.90
N ALA A 1066 41.90 38.43 -46.35
CA ALA A 1066 41.39 39.50 -45.50
C ALA A 1066 39.95 39.28 -45.03
N ARG A 1067 39.16 38.47 -45.76
CA ARG A 1067 37.74 38.24 -45.46
C ARG A 1067 37.39 36.75 -45.55
N ALA A 1068 36.55 36.26 -44.64
CA ALA A 1068 35.99 34.91 -44.72
C ALA A 1068 34.62 34.96 -45.41
N GLU A 1069 34.43 34.17 -46.46
CA GLU A 1069 33.20 34.10 -47.26
C GLU A 1069 32.89 32.66 -47.68
N VAL A 1070 31.67 32.42 -48.16
CA VAL A 1070 31.26 31.10 -48.67
C VAL A 1070 31.78 30.90 -50.09
N GLY A 1071 32.55 29.83 -50.32
CA GLY A 1071 33.12 29.49 -51.61
C GLY A 1071 32.84 28.05 -52.04
N VAL A 1072 32.85 27.81 -53.35
CA VAL A 1072 32.64 26.47 -53.93
C VAL A 1072 33.83 25.54 -53.61
N VAL A 1073 33.55 24.33 -53.16
CA VAL A 1073 34.56 23.30 -52.91
C VAL A 1073 34.95 22.64 -54.24
N ARG A 1074 36.16 22.92 -54.75
CA ARG A 1074 36.72 22.23 -55.94
C ARG A 1074 36.89 20.74 -55.66
N GLN A 1075 36.11 19.89 -56.33
CA GLN A 1075 36.34 18.45 -56.38
C GLN A 1075 37.68 18.17 -57.09
N ARG A 1076 38.58 17.45 -56.44
CA ARG A 1076 39.73 16.83 -57.12
C ARG A 1076 39.17 15.80 -58.10
N VAL A 1077 39.15 16.13 -59.38
CA VAL A 1077 38.83 15.18 -60.44
C VAL A 1077 39.88 14.06 -60.40
N LYS A 1078 39.49 12.88 -59.92
CA LYS A 1078 40.24 11.64 -60.19
C LYS A 1078 40.13 11.43 -61.69
N SER A 1079 41.24 11.66 -62.41
CA SER A 1079 41.37 11.30 -63.83
C SER A 1079 41.06 9.80 -63.98
N SER A 1080 39.88 9.49 -64.48
CA SER A 1080 39.56 8.18 -65.03
C SER A 1080 40.22 8.08 -66.40
N ARG A 1081 40.93 6.97 -66.60
CA ARG A 1081 41.60 6.58 -67.83
C ARG A 1081 40.65 6.73 -69.03
N VAL A 1082 41.04 7.56 -69.98
CA VAL A 1082 40.56 7.47 -71.36
C VAL A 1082 41.25 6.26 -71.96
N GLN A 1083 40.46 5.21 -72.20
CA GLN A 1083 40.85 4.09 -73.04
C GLN A 1083 40.90 4.60 -74.48
N LYS A 1084 42.11 4.76 -75.00
CA LYS A 1084 42.39 5.08 -76.39
C LYS A 1084 42.97 3.82 -77.02
N ASP A 1085 42.10 3.05 -77.65
CA ASP A 1085 42.54 1.94 -78.50
C ASP A 1085 43.23 2.48 -79.75
N SER A 1086 44.24 1.71 -80.12
CA SER A 1086 45.20 1.78 -81.23
C SER A 1086 44.77 2.52 -82.49
N GLN A 1087 45.69 3.29 -83.08
CA GLN A 1087 46.38 2.92 -84.33
C GLN A 1087 47.06 4.15 -84.95
N SER A 1088 48.39 4.22 -84.83
CA SER A 1088 49.35 4.60 -85.89
C SER A 1088 50.69 5.04 -85.28
N ASP A 1089 51.62 4.08 -85.20
CA ASP A 1089 53.06 4.32 -85.11
C ASP A 1089 53.60 4.87 -86.43
N LEU A 1090 54.66 5.69 -86.33
CA LEU A 1090 55.72 6.10 -87.29
C LEU A 1090 56.15 7.51 -86.83
N LEU A 1091 57.35 7.82 -86.31
CA LEU A 1091 58.70 7.40 -86.69
C LEU A 1091 59.75 7.86 -85.64
N MET A 1092 60.78 7.03 -85.46
CA MET A 1092 62.20 7.32 -85.14
C MET A 1092 62.62 7.74 -83.72
N GLU A 1093 63.00 6.73 -82.93
CA GLU A 1093 64.39 6.41 -82.51
C GLU A 1093 65.41 7.58 -82.46
N GLU A 1094 66.12 7.76 -81.32
CA GLU A 1094 67.50 7.26 -81.17
C GLU A 1094 68.31 7.83 -79.95
N LEU A 1095 68.92 6.90 -79.19
CA LEU A 1095 70.14 6.95 -78.33
C LEU A 1095 70.19 7.59 -76.91
N ARG A 1096 70.06 6.69 -75.89
CA ARG A 1096 70.86 6.41 -74.63
C ARG A 1096 72.03 7.34 -74.21
N PRO A 1097 72.46 7.41 -72.92
CA PRO A 1097 72.66 6.24 -72.00
C PRO A 1097 72.51 6.42 -70.45
N ALA A 1098 72.62 5.27 -69.76
CA ALA A 1098 73.21 5.00 -68.41
C ALA A 1098 72.45 5.41 -67.11
N ARG A 1099 71.93 4.43 -66.33
CA ARG A 1099 72.45 3.83 -65.05
C ARG A 1099 72.27 4.71 -63.79
N SER A 1100 71.95 4.24 -62.57
CA SER A 1100 71.58 2.95 -61.96
C SER A 1100 70.88 3.26 -60.61
N ALA A 1101 69.81 2.58 -60.17
CA ALA A 1101 69.82 1.37 -59.34
C ALA A 1101 70.92 1.30 -58.25
N ARG A 1102 70.55 1.25 -56.96
CA ARG A 1102 70.50 0.04 -56.12
C ARG A 1102 69.78 0.36 -54.80
N HIS A 1103 68.73 -0.36 -54.40
CA HIS A 1103 68.67 -1.75 -53.91
C HIS A 1103 69.29 -1.92 -52.52
N VAL A 1104 68.49 -2.42 -51.58
CA VAL A 1104 68.55 -3.78 -51.00
C VAL A 1104 67.38 -3.83 -50.01
N GLU A 1105 66.30 -4.57 -50.31
CA GLU A 1105 66.12 -6.01 -50.03
C GLU A 1105 66.07 -6.31 -48.51
N ARG A 1106 65.22 -7.17 -47.94
CA ARG A 1106 64.24 -8.16 -48.42
C ARG A 1106 63.77 -8.97 -47.20
N TRP A 1107 62.81 -9.86 -47.45
CA TRP A 1107 62.34 -11.00 -46.64
C TRP A 1107 61.25 -10.65 -45.62
N ASN A 1108 59.95 -10.84 -45.91
CA ASN A 1108 59.20 -12.01 -46.41
C ASN A 1108 58.95 -13.06 -45.31
N ASP A 1109 57.65 -13.27 -45.05
CA ASP A 1109 56.99 -14.51 -44.63
C ASP A 1109 57.37 -15.06 -43.23
N ARG A 1110 56.46 -15.55 -42.38
CA ARG A 1110 55.14 -16.14 -42.60
C ARG A 1110 54.52 -16.43 -41.23
N ASP A 1111 53.20 -16.46 -41.24
CA ASP A 1111 52.36 -17.46 -40.57
C ASP A 1111 52.31 -17.57 -39.03
N THR A 1112 51.08 -17.33 -38.58
CA THR A 1112 50.18 -18.33 -37.99
C THR A 1112 49.82 -18.29 -36.50
N ILE A 1113 48.49 -18.23 -36.34
CA ILE A 1113 47.63 -18.92 -35.36
C ILE A 1113 47.30 -18.17 -34.06
N ASN A 1114 46.09 -17.62 -34.07
CA ASN A 1114 44.98 -17.81 -33.13
C ASN A 1114 45.31 -18.32 -31.72
N ASN A 1115 44.92 -17.53 -30.72
CA ASN A 1115 43.70 -17.79 -29.95
C ASN A 1115 43.09 -16.47 -29.50
#